data_AF-A0A9P9A074-F1
#
_entry.id   AF-A0A9P9A074-F1
#
_cell.length_a   1.000
_cell.length_b   1.000
_cell.length_c   1.000
_cell.angle_alpha   90.00
_cell.angle_beta   90.00
_cell.angle_gamma   90.00
#
_symmetry.space_group_name_H-M   'P 1'
#
loop_
_entity.id
_entity.type
_entity.pdbx_description
1 polymer ?
#
loop_
_entity_poly.entity_id
_entity_poly.type
_entity_poly.pdbx_seq_one_letter_code
_entity_poly.pdbx_strand_id
1 'polypeptide(L)'
;METTLPLPFLVGVSAPPELASDEGLTRHELSCLGCVFFELTQDSLDNTLDWLSQNSNYQTFFDVTAIESKDDIISLLNHGARKIFVQPDRLSEFAEFKGRVAPAVSKTSEVKAATQYGILLKEFDQTKCDVAAFLEKNKTEKTPPLYIKPAAERVVYEHFVDICGQISAIPVLPSAALTTDKNDDKKLFVSKLLSGSWTSDRTDKLMPTVVCDERGIALGLVYSSEESVAESLRTQTGVYQSRKRGLWYKGATSGDTQELVRISLDCDNDALKFVIKQKGRFCHLDQFGCFGDLRGISKLEQTLVSRKQSAPEGSYTARLFSDEKLLRAKIMEEAEELCDAKSPEDVAFEAADLIYFALTKAVSAGVSLADIEKNLDAKSLKVKRRTGNAKGKWAEKEGITNSAVNQAKDAAKEAPAAAPLTSAPAAKAQTAPETDRITMKRIDVNKVGEAQVSEALKRPSQKSAEAILGIVTPIISDVRQNGDKALLSYTHKFERATSLTTPVLKAPFPESLMQLPEETIKAIDISFENIRKFHAAQKEEPLRVETMPGVVCSRFSRPIERVGLYVPGGTAVLPSTALMLGVPAMVAGCQKIVLASPPRADGSITPEIVYVAHKVGAESIVLAGGAQAVAAMAYGTESVTKVDKILGPGNQFVTAGKMYVSNDTNAGVSIDMPAGPSEVLVIADKDANPAFVASDLLSQAEHGVDSQVILIAIDLDEKQLQAIEDELHDQAMALPRVDIVRGAISHSVTIQVKNIDEAMRISNEYAPEHLILQLADAEAVVEKVMNAGSVFVGQWTPESVGDYSAGVNHSLPTYGYAKQYSGVNLGSFVKHITSANLTAEGLKNVGGAVEQLAKVEELEAHKRAVSIRLASLRK
;
A
#
# COMPACT_ATOMS: atom_id res chain seq x y z
N MET A 1 10.87 4.57 -7.37
CA MET A 1 10.36 5.79 -6.72
C MET A 1 11.54 6.70 -6.39
N GLU A 2 11.63 7.85 -7.05
CA GLU A 2 12.42 8.98 -6.55
C GLU A 2 11.58 9.70 -5.48
N THR A 3 12.23 10.23 -4.45
CA THR A 3 11.57 11.00 -3.39
C THR A 3 10.76 12.16 -3.97
N THR A 4 9.67 12.53 -3.28
CA THR A 4 8.85 13.68 -3.68
C THR A 4 9.53 15.01 -3.39
N LEU A 5 10.54 15.00 -2.53
CA LEU A 5 11.34 16.15 -2.13
C LEU A 5 12.60 16.25 -3.00
N PRO A 6 13.00 17.46 -3.43
CA PRO A 6 14.29 17.64 -4.10
C PRO A 6 15.44 17.36 -3.13
N LEU A 7 16.67 17.50 -3.61
CA LEU A 7 17.79 17.72 -2.71
C LEU A 7 17.49 18.87 -1.72
N PRO A 8 18.19 18.93 -0.58
CA PRO A 8 18.06 20.00 0.43
C PRO A 8 18.27 21.43 -0.10
N PHE A 9 18.57 21.59 -1.39
CA PHE A 9 18.65 22.84 -2.11
C PHE A 9 18.23 22.61 -3.58
N LEU A 10 17.86 23.68 -4.27
CA LEU A 10 17.67 23.69 -5.72
C LEU A 10 18.81 24.47 -6.38
N VAL A 11 19.27 23.99 -7.54
CA VAL A 11 20.27 24.73 -8.32
C VAL A 11 19.58 25.67 -9.30
N GLY A 12 19.67 26.97 -9.03
CA GLY A 12 19.19 28.02 -9.91
C GLY A 12 20.08 28.17 -11.14
N VAL A 13 19.50 28.11 -12.33
CA VAL A 13 20.19 28.35 -13.60
C VAL A 13 19.39 29.33 -14.46
N SER A 14 20.09 30.23 -15.15
CA SER A 14 19.45 31.31 -15.93
C SER A 14 18.92 30.87 -17.29
N ALA A 15 19.42 29.75 -17.81
CA ALA A 15 19.02 29.14 -19.07
C ALA A 15 19.12 27.63 -18.92
N PRO A 16 18.48 26.83 -19.81
CA PRO A 16 18.71 25.40 -19.89
C PRO A 16 20.19 25.06 -19.76
N PRO A 17 20.60 24.06 -18.95
CA PRO A 17 22.00 23.73 -18.69
C PRO A 17 22.87 23.51 -19.94
N GLU A 18 22.26 23.20 -21.09
CA GLU A 18 22.94 23.05 -22.38
C GLU A 18 23.30 24.40 -23.05
N LEU A 19 22.72 25.49 -22.56
CA LEU A 19 22.81 26.86 -23.06
C LEU A 19 23.44 27.82 -22.02
N ALA A 20 23.79 27.33 -20.83
CA ALA A 20 24.34 28.14 -19.74
C ALA A 20 25.87 28.35 -19.88
N SER A 21 26.36 29.48 -19.37
CA SER A 21 27.80 29.87 -19.36
C SER A 21 28.65 29.01 -18.42
N ASP A 22 29.97 28.93 -18.69
CA ASP A 22 30.99 28.16 -17.93
C ASP A 22 31.19 28.55 -16.44
N GLU A 23 30.38 29.46 -15.90
CA GLU A 23 30.48 29.89 -14.50
C GLU A 23 29.58 29.04 -13.58
N GLY A 24 30.17 28.09 -12.84
CA GLY A 24 29.45 27.28 -11.84
C GLY A 24 29.63 25.77 -12.03
N LEU A 25 28.58 25.01 -11.71
CA LEU A 25 28.55 23.56 -11.93
C LEU A 25 28.44 23.24 -13.43
N THR A 26 29.17 22.21 -13.86
CA THR A 26 29.10 21.68 -15.21
C THR A 26 27.75 21.04 -15.49
N ARG A 27 27.39 20.89 -16.78
CA ARG A 27 26.18 20.20 -17.22
C ARG A 27 26.00 18.83 -16.57
N HIS A 28 27.08 18.06 -16.47
CA HIS A 28 27.02 16.71 -15.92
C HIS A 28 26.82 16.73 -14.41
N GLU A 29 27.50 17.61 -13.68
CA GLU A 29 27.28 17.77 -12.23
C GLU A 29 25.84 18.19 -11.92
N LEU A 30 25.29 19.10 -12.73
CA LEU A 30 23.87 19.47 -12.66
C LEU A 30 22.96 18.26 -12.94
N SER A 31 23.31 17.40 -13.89
CA SER A 31 22.57 16.16 -14.16
C SER A 31 22.59 15.20 -12.96
N CYS A 32 23.74 15.05 -12.32
CA CYS A 32 23.90 14.20 -11.13
C CYS A 32 23.08 14.71 -9.93
N LEU A 33 22.96 16.02 -9.75
CA LEU A 33 22.09 16.60 -8.71
C LEU A 33 20.61 16.52 -9.11
N GLY A 34 20.33 16.70 -10.39
CA GLY A 34 19.03 16.46 -11.01
C GLY A 34 17.90 17.38 -10.54
N CYS A 35 18.16 18.40 -9.69
CA CYS A 35 17.14 19.32 -9.15
C CYS A 35 17.47 20.76 -9.57
N VAL A 36 16.78 21.25 -10.60
CA VAL A 36 17.12 22.53 -11.26
C VAL A 36 15.94 23.48 -11.17
N PHE A 37 16.24 24.74 -10.84
CA PHE A 37 15.28 25.83 -10.76
C PHE A 37 15.53 26.86 -11.86
N PHE A 38 14.48 27.28 -12.55
CA PHE A 38 14.52 28.30 -13.60
C PHE A 38 13.54 29.43 -13.29
N GLU A 39 13.92 30.64 -13.66
CA GLU A 39 12.97 31.75 -13.80
C GLU A 39 12.66 31.90 -15.28
N LEU A 40 11.39 31.76 -15.65
CA LEU A 40 10.95 31.83 -17.03
C LEU A 40 10.28 33.16 -17.34
N THR A 41 10.67 33.71 -18.48
CA THR A 41 10.00 34.81 -19.16
C THR A 41 9.42 34.30 -20.47
N GLN A 42 8.55 35.07 -21.12
CA GLN A 42 7.96 34.65 -22.39
C GLN A 42 9.03 34.34 -23.44
N ASP A 43 10.16 35.08 -23.43
CA ASP A 43 11.26 34.93 -24.39
C ASP A 43 12.06 33.62 -24.21
N SER A 44 12.08 33.03 -23.00
CA SER A 44 12.83 31.80 -22.71
C SER A 44 11.98 30.54 -22.73
N LEU A 45 10.67 30.66 -22.93
CA LEU A 45 9.71 29.56 -22.85
C LEU A 45 9.93 28.49 -23.92
N ASP A 46 9.98 28.88 -25.20
CA ASP A 46 10.05 27.92 -26.32
C ASP A 46 11.33 27.08 -26.24
N ASN A 47 12.48 27.72 -26.03
CA ASN A 47 13.76 27.04 -25.84
C ASN A 47 13.73 26.07 -24.64
N THR A 48 13.00 26.44 -23.58
CA THR A 48 12.88 25.60 -22.38
C THR A 48 11.97 24.40 -22.62
N LEU A 49 10.86 24.57 -23.35
CA LEU A 49 9.95 23.48 -23.73
C LEU A 49 10.66 22.45 -24.61
N ASP A 50 11.43 22.93 -25.60
CA ASP A 50 12.25 22.07 -26.45
C ASP A 50 13.28 21.30 -25.62
N TRP A 51 13.96 21.97 -24.70
CA TRP A 51 14.94 21.35 -23.82
C TRP A 51 14.31 20.29 -22.89
N LEU A 52 13.18 20.60 -22.25
CA LEU A 52 12.45 19.67 -21.38
C LEU A 52 12.06 18.39 -22.11
N SER A 53 11.67 18.50 -23.38
CA SER A 53 11.30 17.34 -24.21
C SER A 53 12.46 16.36 -24.44
N GLN A 54 13.70 16.85 -24.37
CA GLN A 54 14.93 16.08 -24.58
C GLN A 54 15.60 15.66 -23.26
N ASN A 55 15.30 16.35 -22.16
CA ASN A 55 16.03 16.26 -20.89
C ASN A 55 15.13 15.89 -19.69
N SER A 56 14.27 14.88 -19.82
CA SER A 56 13.35 14.47 -18.74
C SER A 56 14.04 13.81 -17.51
N ASN A 57 15.36 13.75 -17.47
CA ASN A 57 16.13 13.26 -16.31
C ASN A 57 16.21 14.30 -15.18
N TYR A 58 15.92 15.57 -15.48
CA TYR A 58 15.92 16.64 -14.49
C TYR A 58 14.55 16.76 -13.82
N GLN A 59 14.56 16.90 -12.49
CA GLN A 59 13.44 17.42 -11.70
C GLN A 59 13.47 18.95 -11.76
N THR A 60 12.58 19.51 -12.57
CA THR A 60 12.62 20.94 -12.91
C THR A 60 11.57 21.74 -12.13
N PHE A 61 12.03 22.84 -11.55
CA PHE A 61 11.22 23.77 -10.79
C PHE A 61 11.22 25.10 -11.54
N PHE A 62 10.05 25.72 -11.70
CA PHE A 62 9.93 26.93 -12.50
C PHE A 62 9.23 28.02 -11.71
N ASP A 63 9.81 29.20 -11.64
CA ASP A 63 9.06 30.42 -11.42
C ASP A 63 8.55 30.94 -12.76
N VAL A 64 7.22 30.97 -12.91
CA VAL A 64 6.54 31.44 -14.12
C VAL A 64 5.69 32.67 -13.83
N THR A 65 5.99 33.42 -12.77
CA THR A 65 5.26 34.65 -12.41
C THR A 65 5.27 35.71 -13.51
N ALA A 66 6.16 35.61 -14.50
CA ALA A 66 6.23 36.47 -15.70
C ALA A 66 5.55 35.88 -16.95
N ILE A 67 4.93 34.70 -16.88
CA ILE A 67 4.21 34.07 -18.00
C ILE A 67 2.71 34.34 -17.88
N GLU A 68 2.14 35.02 -18.86
CA GLU A 68 0.71 35.39 -18.84
C GLU A 68 -0.19 34.24 -19.31
N SER A 69 0.22 33.52 -20.37
CA SER A 69 -0.59 32.47 -20.99
C SER A 69 -0.78 31.26 -20.08
N LYS A 70 -2.05 30.93 -19.77
CA LYS A 70 -2.42 29.71 -19.04
C LYS A 70 -1.99 28.45 -19.80
N ASP A 71 -2.16 28.44 -21.12
CA ASP A 71 -1.83 27.29 -21.95
C ASP A 71 -0.32 27.02 -21.99
N ASP A 72 0.49 28.06 -21.91
CA ASP A 72 1.96 27.98 -21.87
C ASP A 72 2.43 27.35 -20.55
N ILE A 73 1.85 27.78 -19.43
CA ILE A 73 2.11 27.18 -18.11
C ILE A 73 1.69 25.71 -18.09
N ILE A 74 0.52 25.38 -18.66
CA ILE A 74 0.08 23.98 -18.82
C ILE A 74 1.02 23.19 -19.75
N SER A 75 1.59 23.83 -20.76
CA SER A 75 2.58 23.22 -21.65
C SER A 75 3.82 22.78 -20.86
N LEU A 76 4.35 23.61 -19.96
CA LEU A 76 5.46 23.24 -19.07
C LEU A 76 5.12 22.00 -18.22
N LEU A 77 3.92 21.93 -17.65
CA LEU A 77 3.45 20.75 -16.91
C LEU A 77 3.38 19.50 -17.81
N ASN A 78 2.90 19.63 -19.05
CA ASN A 78 2.84 18.52 -20.01
C ASN A 78 4.22 18.03 -20.46
N HIS A 79 5.24 18.88 -20.41
CA HIS A 79 6.62 18.56 -20.78
C HIS A 79 7.46 18.13 -19.57
N GLY A 80 6.84 17.89 -18.41
CA GLY A 80 7.48 17.22 -17.28
C GLY A 80 7.95 18.14 -16.15
N ALA A 81 7.55 19.42 -16.12
CA ALA A 81 7.86 20.34 -15.02
C ALA A 81 7.44 19.75 -13.66
N ARG A 82 8.38 19.58 -12.72
CA ARG A 82 8.08 18.95 -11.42
C ARG A 82 7.20 19.84 -10.57
N LYS A 83 7.54 21.12 -10.47
CA LYS A 83 6.76 22.13 -9.75
C LYS A 83 6.86 23.48 -10.45
N ILE A 84 5.75 24.20 -10.49
CA ILE A 84 5.65 25.54 -11.06
C ILE A 84 5.15 26.50 -9.99
N PHE A 85 5.76 27.67 -9.90
CA PHE A 85 5.38 28.75 -9.00
C PHE A 85 4.71 29.89 -9.77
N VAL A 86 3.47 30.19 -9.41
CA VAL A 86 2.62 31.19 -10.07
C VAL A 86 2.31 32.36 -9.14
N GLN A 87 1.77 33.46 -9.68
CA GLN A 87 1.28 34.56 -8.85
C GLN A 87 0.12 34.08 -7.94
N PRO A 88 0.01 34.55 -6.68
CA PRO A 88 -0.97 34.01 -5.73
C PRO A 88 -2.44 34.16 -6.16
N ASP A 89 -2.76 35.25 -6.86
CA ASP A 89 -4.09 35.52 -7.43
C ASP A 89 -4.47 34.55 -8.55
N ARG A 90 -3.48 34.08 -9.31
CA ARG A 90 -3.66 33.12 -10.41
C ARG A 90 -3.66 31.65 -9.97
N LEU A 91 -3.37 31.37 -8.71
CA LEU A 91 -3.30 30.00 -8.19
C LEU A 91 -4.59 29.19 -8.43
N SER A 92 -5.75 29.85 -8.34
CA SER A 92 -7.06 29.23 -8.57
C SER A 92 -7.25 28.71 -10.00
N GLU A 93 -6.58 29.31 -11.00
CA GLU A 93 -6.62 28.86 -12.40
C GLU A 93 -6.02 27.46 -12.59
N PHE A 94 -5.19 27.03 -11.64
CA PHE A 94 -4.38 25.81 -11.69
C PHE A 94 -4.69 24.83 -10.54
N ALA A 95 -5.83 25.00 -9.85
CA ALA A 95 -6.19 24.18 -8.69
C ALA A 95 -6.24 22.66 -8.99
N GLU A 96 -6.55 22.28 -10.24
CA GLU A 96 -6.58 20.88 -10.69
C GLU A 96 -5.21 20.18 -10.65
N PHE A 97 -4.11 20.93 -10.68
CA PHE A 97 -2.75 20.37 -10.74
C PHE A 97 -2.11 20.14 -9.36
N LYS A 98 -2.82 20.45 -8.27
CA LYS A 98 -2.48 20.13 -6.87
C LYS A 98 -0.99 20.34 -6.55
N GLY A 99 -0.27 19.27 -6.14
CA GLY A 99 1.13 19.29 -5.69
C GLY A 99 2.17 19.84 -6.68
N ARG A 100 1.81 20.03 -7.95
CA ARG A 100 2.71 20.54 -9.00
C ARG A 100 2.66 22.05 -9.16
N VAL A 101 1.74 22.76 -8.50
CA VAL A 101 1.64 24.23 -8.57
C VAL A 101 1.60 24.82 -7.17
N ALA A 102 2.35 25.89 -6.95
CA ALA A 102 2.42 26.62 -5.68
C ALA A 102 2.49 28.14 -5.94
N PRO A 103 2.13 28.98 -4.97
CA PRO A 103 2.28 30.43 -5.10
C PRO A 103 3.75 30.86 -4.96
N ALA A 104 4.09 31.98 -5.58
CA ALA A 104 5.32 32.75 -5.35
C ALA A 104 4.99 34.14 -4.79
N VAL A 105 5.77 34.60 -3.81
CA VAL A 105 5.63 35.92 -3.16
C VAL A 105 7.01 36.56 -3.02
N SER A 106 7.09 37.90 -2.98
CA SER A 106 8.37 38.61 -2.75
C SER A 106 8.53 39.14 -1.32
N LYS A 107 7.49 39.07 -0.48
CA LYS A 107 7.55 39.60 0.90
C LYS A 107 7.43 38.50 1.95
N THR A 108 8.25 38.57 2.98
CA THR A 108 8.22 37.64 4.13
C THR A 108 6.86 37.63 4.84
N SER A 109 6.14 38.75 4.87
CA SER A 109 4.78 38.84 5.44
C SER A 109 3.72 38.08 4.65
N GLU A 110 3.97 37.81 3.37
CA GLU A 110 3.04 37.16 2.44
C GLU A 110 3.23 35.63 2.42
N VAL A 111 4.22 35.08 3.13
CA VAL A 111 4.47 33.63 3.25
C VAL A 111 3.24 32.86 3.78
N LYS A 112 2.33 33.53 4.50
CA LYS A 112 1.02 32.98 4.90
C LYS A 112 0.11 32.55 3.74
N ALA A 113 0.40 32.98 2.50
CA ALA A 113 -0.28 32.53 1.30
C ALA A 113 0.11 31.09 0.90
N ALA A 114 0.98 30.43 1.66
CA ALA A 114 1.41 29.08 1.38
C ALA A 114 0.23 28.10 1.30
N THR A 115 0.33 27.18 0.36
CA THR A 115 -0.60 26.05 0.25
C THR A 115 0.03 24.84 0.92
N GLN A 116 -0.76 23.81 1.22
CA GLN A 116 -0.23 22.50 1.64
C GLN A 116 0.84 21.91 0.68
N TYR A 117 0.95 22.43 -0.56
CA TYR A 117 1.90 22.01 -1.57
C TYR A 117 3.18 22.87 -1.62
N GLY A 118 3.31 23.88 -0.77
CA GLY A 118 4.47 24.74 -0.63
C GLY A 118 4.25 26.19 -1.09
N ILE A 119 5.33 26.98 -1.04
CA ILE A 119 5.40 28.38 -1.47
C ILE A 119 6.85 28.76 -1.84
N LEU A 120 7.02 29.65 -2.80
CA LEU A 120 8.31 30.29 -3.10
C LEU A 120 8.34 31.72 -2.53
N LEU A 121 9.31 32.01 -1.68
CA LEU A 121 9.69 33.37 -1.29
C LEU A 121 10.83 33.84 -2.19
N LYS A 122 10.51 34.75 -3.10
CA LYS A 122 11.43 35.42 -4.00
C LYS A 122 12.10 36.59 -3.30
N GLU A 123 13.27 36.96 -3.80
CA GLU A 123 13.96 38.21 -3.43
C GLU A 123 14.23 38.36 -1.92
N PHE A 124 14.53 37.25 -1.24
CA PHE A 124 14.82 37.26 0.19
C PHE A 124 16.11 38.04 0.46
N ASP A 125 15.99 39.17 1.14
CA ASP A 125 17.12 40.02 1.53
C ASP A 125 17.46 39.80 3.01
N GLN A 126 18.50 39.00 3.26
CA GLN A 126 19.01 38.70 4.59
C GLN A 126 19.54 39.92 5.36
N THR A 127 19.76 41.06 4.69
CA THR A 127 20.29 42.29 5.31
C THR A 127 19.19 43.31 5.66
N LYS A 128 18.02 43.20 5.03
CA LYS A 128 16.91 44.16 5.22
C LYS A 128 15.71 43.58 5.95
N CYS A 129 15.58 42.26 6.06
CA CYS A 129 14.51 41.64 6.84
C CYS A 129 14.93 41.41 8.30
N ASP A 130 13.96 41.46 9.21
CA ASP A 130 14.16 40.98 10.58
C ASP A 130 14.25 39.45 10.55
N VAL A 131 15.46 38.94 10.34
CA VAL A 131 15.74 37.50 10.24
C VAL A 131 15.33 36.79 11.52
N ALA A 132 15.48 37.40 12.70
CA ALA A 132 15.10 36.79 13.96
C ALA A 132 13.59 36.58 14.06
N ALA A 133 12.80 37.63 13.76
CA ALA A 133 11.35 37.53 13.74
C ALA A 133 10.84 36.57 12.65
N PHE A 134 11.51 36.56 11.47
CA PHE A 134 11.19 35.63 10.39
C PHE A 134 11.44 34.17 10.79
N LEU A 135 12.57 33.88 11.43
CA LEU A 135 12.90 32.54 11.92
C LEU A 135 11.95 32.11 13.03
N GLU A 136 11.68 32.96 14.02
CA GLU A 136 10.78 32.64 15.14
C GLU A 136 9.37 32.30 14.65
N LYS A 137 8.84 33.09 13.71
CA LYS A 137 7.54 32.86 13.11
C LYS A 137 7.47 31.53 12.35
N ASN A 138 8.48 31.21 11.55
CA ASN A 138 8.46 30.00 10.71
C ASN A 138 8.94 28.73 11.44
N LYS A 139 9.57 28.85 12.62
CA LYS A 139 9.88 27.70 13.50
C LYS A 139 8.66 27.19 14.28
N THR A 140 7.71 28.07 14.58
CA THR A 140 6.55 27.78 15.45
C THR A 140 5.34 27.24 14.68
N GLU A 141 5.22 27.56 13.40
CA GLU A 141 4.15 27.08 12.52
C GLU A 141 4.64 25.86 11.71
N LYS A 142 3.91 24.72 11.74
CA LYS A 142 4.15 23.59 10.81
C LYS A 142 3.87 24.07 9.38
N THR A 143 4.89 24.60 8.71
CA THR A 143 4.76 25.18 7.38
C THR A 143 4.96 24.10 6.29
N PRO A 144 4.16 24.15 5.21
CA PRO A 144 4.40 23.35 4.01
C PRO A 144 5.75 23.74 3.36
N PRO A 145 6.30 22.96 2.41
CA PRO A 145 7.65 23.19 1.87
C PRO A 145 7.88 24.65 1.43
N LEU A 146 8.80 25.33 2.12
CA LEU A 146 9.16 26.73 1.88
C LEU A 146 10.43 26.78 1.02
N TYR A 147 10.32 27.30 -0.19
CA TYR A 147 11.44 27.54 -1.08
C TYR A 147 11.85 29.01 -0.93
N ILE A 148 13.14 29.29 -0.76
CA ILE A 148 13.63 30.66 -0.59
C ILE A 148 14.68 30.93 -1.66
N LYS A 149 14.46 31.98 -2.45
CA LYS A 149 15.46 32.50 -3.38
C LYS A 149 15.99 33.83 -2.85
N PRO A 150 17.32 34.02 -2.73
CA PRO A 150 17.87 35.26 -2.21
C PRO A 150 17.76 36.40 -3.24
N ALA A 151 17.74 37.64 -2.77
CA ALA A 151 17.86 38.81 -3.62
C ALA A 151 19.23 38.84 -4.32
N ALA A 152 19.30 39.28 -5.58
CA ALA A 152 20.51 39.15 -6.41
C ALA A 152 21.74 39.96 -5.90
N GLU A 153 21.57 40.87 -4.96
CA GLU A 153 22.62 41.78 -4.48
C GLU A 153 23.15 41.38 -3.09
N ARG A 154 24.49 41.29 -2.96
CA ARG A 154 25.24 41.21 -1.67
C ARG A 154 24.81 40.05 -0.74
N VAL A 155 24.64 38.86 -1.30
CA VAL A 155 24.34 37.65 -0.53
C VAL A 155 25.62 36.99 -0.04
N VAL A 156 25.67 36.69 1.27
CA VAL A 156 26.65 35.75 1.83
C VAL A 156 25.96 34.39 1.88
N TYR A 157 26.29 33.50 0.93
CA TYR A 157 25.52 32.27 0.69
C TYR A 157 25.62 31.26 1.84
N GLU A 158 26.73 31.22 2.57
CA GLU A 158 26.86 30.40 3.79
C GLU A 158 25.81 30.82 4.83
N HIS A 159 25.74 32.13 5.10
CA HIS A 159 24.76 32.68 6.03
C HIS A 159 23.32 32.44 5.55
N PHE A 160 23.08 32.56 4.24
CA PHE A 160 21.78 32.28 3.64
C PHE A 160 21.34 30.83 3.83
N VAL A 161 22.26 29.88 3.60
CA VAL A 161 22.01 28.44 3.82
C VAL A 161 21.74 28.17 5.30
N ASP A 162 22.50 28.78 6.22
CA ASP A 162 22.29 28.65 7.66
C ASP A 162 20.90 29.16 8.09
N ILE A 163 20.44 30.29 7.53
CA ILE A 163 19.09 30.82 7.77
C ILE A 163 18.05 29.80 7.31
N CYS A 164 18.17 29.28 6.07
CA CYS A 164 17.22 28.32 5.53
C CYS A 164 17.19 27.03 6.36
N GLY A 165 18.36 26.53 6.76
CA GLY A 165 18.50 25.32 7.57
C GLY A 165 17.79 25.42 8.93
N GLN A 166 17.80 26.60 9.57
CA GLN A 166 17.13 26.82 10.86
C GLN A 166 15.60 26.70 10.83
N ILE A 167 14.99 26.79 9.66
CA ILE A 167 13.53 26.65 9.45
C ILE A 167 13.20 25.52 8.47
N SER A 168 14.17 24.65 8.16
CA SER A 168 14.02 23.57 7.19
C SER A 168 13.49 24.02 5.82
N ALA A 169 13.84 25.24 5.40
CA ALA A 169 13.50 25.77 4.09
C ALA A 169 14.50 25.28 3.03
N ILE A 170 14.04 25.20 1.77
CA ILE A 170 14.85 24.76 0.63
C ILE A 170 15.43 26.00 -0.07
N PRO A 171 16.74 26.29 0.08
CA PRO A 171 17.37 27.40 -0.62
C PRO A 171 17.47 27.12 -2.12
N VAL A 172 17.18 28.14 -2.93
CA VAL A 172 17.48 28.18 -4.35
C VAL A 172 18.82 28.88 -4.54
N LEU A 173 19.87 28.11 -4.83
CA LEU A 173 21.25 28.58 -4.92
C LEU A 173 21.67 28.69 -6.39
N PRO A 174 22.20 29.84 -6.86
CA PRO A 174 22.65 29.95 -8.24
C PRO A 174 23.85 29.02 -8.50
N SER A 175 23.87 28.36 -9.66
CA SER A 175 24.96 27.44 -10.06
C SER A 175 26.34 28.09 -9.93
N ALA A 176 26.46 29.38 -10.23
CA ALA A 176 27.71 30.14 -10.12
C ALA A 176 28.27 30.23 -8.68
N ALA A 177 27.41 30.07 -7.66
CA ALA A 177 27.81 30.06 -6.25
C ALA A 177 28.16 28.65 -5.72
N LEU A 178 28.08 27.62 -6.56
CA LEU A 178 28.33 26.23 -6.19
C LEU A 178 29.61 25.69 -6.84
N THR A 179 30.28 24.76 -6.16
CA THR A 179 31.47 24.08 -6.67
C THR A 179 31.56 22.63 -6.19
N THR A 180 32.15 21.76 -7.02
CA THR A 180 32.57 20.39 -6.65
C THR A 180 34.07 20.31 -6.38
N ASP A 181 34.83 21.40 -6.55
CA ASP A 181 36.23 21.48 -6.18
C ASP A 181 36.36 21.91 -4.72
N LYS A 182 36.91 21.01 -3.90
CA LYS A 182 37.15 21.26 -2.46
C LYS A 182 38.14 22.41 -2.20
N ASN A 183 38.91 22.83 -3.19
CA ASN A 183 39.91 23.88 -3.05
C ASN A 183 39.40 25.27 -3.44
N ASP A 184 38.17 25.38 -3.95
CA ASP A 184 37.54 26.67 -4.26
C ASP A 184 36.84 27.20 -2.99
N ASP A 185 37.49 28.14 -2.32
CA ASP A 185 37.05 28.76 -1.07
C ASP A 185 36.07 29.93 -1.27
N LYS A 186 35.76 30.29 -2.53
CA LYS A 186 34.87 31.40 -2.88
C LYS A 186 33.43 30.95 -3.11
N LYS A 187 33.20 29.65 -3.26
CA LYS A 187 31.92 29.03 -3.60
C LYS A 187 31.52 27.99 -2.57
N LEU A 188 30.23 27.72 -2.48
CA LEU A 188 29.70 26.68 -1.62
C LEU A 188 30.05 25.29 -2.18
N PHE A 189 30.77 24.52 -1.38
CA PHE A 189 31.13 23.15 -1.73
C PHE A 189 29.91 22.22 -1.66
N VAL A 190 29.49 21.68 -2.80
CA VAL A 190 28.25 20.90 -2.95
C VAL A 190 28.19 19.70 -2.02
N SER A 191 29.30 18.97 -1.86
CA SER A 191 29.31 17.79 -0.98
C SER A 191 29.09 18.16 0.48
N LYS A 192 29.59 19.32 0.92
CA LYS A 192 29.39 19.85 2.27
C LYS A 192 27.97 20.36 2.48
N LEU A 193 27.33 20.92 1.45
CA LEU A 193 25.90 21.27 1.50
C LEU A 193 25.03 20.03 1.69
N LEU A 194 25.32 18.96 0.94
CA LEU A 194 24.63 17.67 1.10
C LEU A 194 24.88 17.08 2.49
N SER A 195 26.14 17.04 2.93
CA SER A 195 26.52 16.44 4.22
C SER A 195 26.04 17.25 5.43
N GLY A 196 25.84 18.55 5.29
CA GLY A 196 25.29 19.40 6.36
C GLY A 196 23.82 19.12 6.67
N SER A 197 23.11 18.43 5.79
CA SER A 197 21.67 18.16 5.91
C SER A 197 21.31 16.70 6.22
N TRP A 198 22.26 15.78 6.04
CA TRP A 198 22.02 14.36 6.24
C TRP A 198 22.25 13.92 7.69
N THR A 199 21.61 12.85 8.11
CA THR A 199 21.73 12.32 9.48
C THR A 199 22.20 10.88 9.43
N SER A 200 23.36 10.58 10.03
CA SER A 200 23.84 9.19 10.11
C SER A 200 23.68 8.64 11.53
N ASP A 201 22.97 7.53 11.63
CA ASP A 201 22.87 6.68 12.84
C ASP A 201 24.19 5.98 13.20
N ARG A 202 25.20 6.04 12.33
CA ARG A 202 26.47 5.34 12.55
C ARG A 202 27.44 6.20 13.35
N THR A 203 28.22 5.53 14.20
CA THR A 203 29.30 6.15 14.97
C THR A 203 30.40 6.75 14.09
N ASP A 204 30.64 6.16 12.92
CA ASP A 204 31.61 6.64 11.93
C ASP A 204 31.06 7.73 10.99
N LYS A 205 29.80 8.16 11.19
CA LYS A 205 29.10 9.18 10.41
C LYS A 205 28.98 8.88 8.91
N LEU A 206 29.26 7.64 8.49
CA LEU A 206 29.07 7.24 7.10
C LEU A 206 27.58 7.10 6.79
N MET A 207 27.20 7.50 5.58
CA MET A 207 25.83 7.43 5.11
C MET A 207 25.60 6.09 4.42
N PRO A 208 24.57 5.29 4.79
CA PRO A 208 24.18 4.15 3.96
C PRO A 208 23.75 4.64 2.58
N THR A 209 24.31 4.05 1.53
CA THR A 209 24.07 4.44 0.15
C THR A 209 23.51 3.25 -0.61
N VAL A 210 22.24 3.34 -1.00
CA VAL A 210 21.61 2.37 -1.90
C VAL A 210 22.03 2.70 -3.32
N VAL A 211 22.70 1.79 -4.00
CA VAL A 211 23.06 1.95 -5.40
C VAL A 211 22.02 1.24 -6.26
N CYS A 212 21.42 1.93 -7.20
CA CYS A 212 20.39 1.44 -8.11
C CYS A 212 20.79 1.64 -9.57
N ASP A 213 20.21 0.86 -10.48
CA ASP A 213 20.22 1.18 -11.90
C ASP A 213 19.28 2.36 -12.22
N GLU A 214 19.28 2.80 -13.49
CA GLU A 214 18.43 3.89 -14.00
C GLU A 214 16.92 3.68 -13.80
N ARG A 215 16.51 2.43 -13.54
CA ARG A 215 15.12 2.02 -13.34
C ARG A 215 14.76 1.95 -11.86
N GLY A 216 15.73 2.19 -10.98
CA GLY A 216 15.57 2.13 -9.53
C GLY A 216 15.71 0.73 -8.93
N ILE A 217 16.18 -0.26 -9.69
CA ILE A 217 16.46 -1.60 -9.17
C ILE A 217 17.74 -1.54 -8.35
N ALA A 218 17.68 -1.93 -7.07
CA ALA A 218 18.84 -1.94 -6.19
C ALA A 218 19.89 -2.95 -6.68
N LEU A 219 21.09 -2.43 -6.95
CA LEU A 219 22.28 -3.19 -7.32
C LEU A 219 23.13 -3.54 -6.09
N GLY A 220 23.11 -2.71 -5.05
CA GLY A 220 23.81 -3.01 -3.81
C GLY A 220 23.66 -1.92 -2.74
N LEU A 221 24.12 -2.25 -1.54
CA LEU A 221 24.23 -1.31 -0.42
C LEU A 221 25.70 -1.07 -0.12
N VAL A 222 26.11 0.19 -0.17
CA VAL A 222 27.46 0.67 0.15
C VAL A 222 27.37 1.76 1.21
N TYR A 223 28.49 2.37 1.56
CA TYR A 223 28.52 3.51 2.47
C TYR A 223 29.23 4.67 1.78
N SER A 224 28.80 5.89 2.07
CA SER A 224 29.41 7.11 1.53
C SER A 224 29.82 8.05 2.67
N SER A 225 31.00 8.64 2.53
CA SER A 225 31.45 9.82 3.25
C SER A 225 31.23 11.07 2.39
N GLU A 226 31.33 12.27 2.99
CA GLU A 226 31.38 13.54 2.24
C GLU A 226 32.46 13.51 1.15
N GLU A 227 33.64 12.94 1.46
CA GLU A 227 34.74 12.83 0.51
C GLU A 227 34.38 11.90 -0.66
N SER A 228 33.72 10.77 -0.41
CA SER A 228 33.30 9.86 -1.47
C SER A 228 32.19 10.44 -2.36
N VAL A 229 31.29 11.28 -1.82
CA VAL A 229 30.27 11.98 -2.59
C VAL A 229 30.91 13.05 -3.47
N ALA A 230 31.84 13.83 -2.91
CA ALA A 230 32.61 14.82 -3.67
C ALA A 230 33.36 14.16 -4.83
N GLU A 231 34.03 13.04 -4.55
CA GLU A 231 34.79 12.31 -5.54
C GLU A 231 33.89 11.65 -6.59
N SER A 232 32.70 11.19 -6.21
CA SER A 232 31.71 10.65 -7.16
C SER A 232 31.19 11.73 -8.12
N LEU A 233 30.90 12.93 -7.62
CA LEU A 233 30.48 14.07 -8.45
C LEU A 233 31.61 14.51 -9.39
N ARG A 234 32.84 14.62 -8.86
CA ARG A 234 34.03 15.06 -9.62
C ARG A 234 34.42 14.06 -10.71
N THR A 235 34.40 12.76 -10.40
CA THR A 235 34.81 11.70 -11.35
C THR A 235 33.66 11.18 -12.19
N GLN A 236 32.42 11.48 -11.83
CA GLN A 236 31.21 11.00 -12.51
C GLN A 236 31.08 9.47 -12.45
N THR A 237 31.60 8.87 -11.39
CA THR A 237 31.59 7.41 -11.18
C THR A 237 31.10 7.06 -9.78
N GLY A 238 30.72 5.80 -9.58
CA GLY A 238 30.38 5.29 -8.25
C GLY A 238 31.63 5.17 -7.36
N VAL A 239 31.87 6.18 -6.53
CA VAL A 239 32.94 6.18 -5.53
C VAL A 239 32.33 6.11 -4.14
N TYR A 240 32.75 5.12 -3.36
CA TYR A 240 32.15 4.80 -2.07
C TYR A 240 33.20 4.78 -0.96
N GLN A 241 32.76 4.81 0.29
CA GLN A 241 33.63 4.60 1.44
C GLN A 241 33.74 3.11 1.77
N SER A 242 34.96 2.58 1.68
CA SER A 242 35.30 1.23 2.14
C SER A 242 35.97 1.26 3.51
N ARG A 243 35.45 0.44 4.43
CA ARG A 243 36.04 0.23 5.77
C ARG A 243 37.50 -0.24 5.75
N LYS A 244 37.94 -0.88 4.65
CA LYS A 244 39.30 -1.45 4.53
C LYS A 244 40.23 -0.63 3.65
N ARG A 245 39.71 0.19 2.73
CA ARG A 245 40.49 0.79 1.63
C ARG A 245 40.37 2.30 1.53
N GLY A 246 39.59 2.95 2.39
CA GLY A 246 39.26 4.36 2.21
C GLY A 246 38.30 4.54 1.03
N LEU A 247 38.59 5.49 0.14
CA LEU A 247 37.79 5.69 -1.08
C LEU A 247 37.88 4.47 -2.01
N TRP A 248 36.73 4.00 -2.47
CA TRP A 248 36.57 2.83 -3.31
C TRP A 248 35.90 3.20 -4.62
N TYR A 249 36.70 3.27 -5.68
CA TYR A 249 36.25 3.44 -7.06
C TYR A 249 35.75 2.09 -7.60
N LYS A 250 34.43 1.96 -7.75
CA LYS A 250 33.83 0.67 -8.14
C LYS A 250 34.22 0.30 -9.57
N GLY A 251 34.75 -0.91 -9.73
CA GLY A 251 35.09 -1.48 -11.04
C GLY A 251 36.44 -1.03 -11.61
N ALA A 252 37.17 -0.13 -10.93
CA ALA A 252 38.47 0.37 -11.41
C ALA A 252 39.49 -0.74 -11.70
N THR A 253 39.43 -1.85 -10.95
CA THR A 253 40.31 -3.01 -11.15
C THR A 253 39.69 -4.15 -11.94
N SER A 254 38.35 -4.33 -11.93
CA SER A 254 37.69 -5.45 -12.60
C SER A 254 37.20 -5.12 -14.02
N GLY A 255 37.08 -3.84 -14.35
CA GLY A 255 36.42 -3.38 -15.58
C GLY A 255 34.90 -3.22 -15.46
N ASP A 256 34.30 -3.64 -14.33
CA ASP A 256 32.86 -3.48 -14.05
C ASP A 256 32.53 -2.08 -13.50
N THR A 257 32.79 -1.08 -14.33
CA THR A 257 32.72 0.34 -13.99
C THR A 257 31.29 0.87 -13.84
N GLN A 258 31.15 2.03 -13.22
CA GLN A 258 29.89 2.72 -13.02
C GLN A 258 29.98 4.16 -13.50
N GLU A 259 28.96 4.61 -14.22
CA GLU A 259 28.72 6.03 -14.48
C GLU A 259 27.66 6.52 -13.49
N LEU A 260 27.93 7.60 -12.79
CA LEU A 260 26.97 8.22 -11.89
C LEU A 260 25.93 8.99 -12.71
N VAL A 261 24.66 8.68 -12.51
CA VAL A 261 23.55 9.37 -13.18
C VAL A 261 22.88 10.36 -12.25
N ARG A 262 22.67 9.98 -10.98
CA ARG A 262 21.97 10.80 -10.00
C ARG A 262 22.36 10.49 -8.57
N ILE A 263 22.40 11.52 -7.72
CA ILE A 263 22.42 11.41 -6.26
C ILE A 263 21.11 11.96 -5.70
N SER A 264 20.56 11.28 -4.69
CA SER A 264 19.37 11.69 -3.97
C SER A 264 19.49 11.29 -2.49
N LEU A 265 18.77 12.01 -1.63
CA LEU A 265 18.54 11.64 -0.23
C LEU A 265 17.12 11.04 -0.10
N ASP A 266 16.92 10.18 0.89
CA ASP A 266 15.58 9.72 1.26
C ASP A 266 14.80 10.78 2.07
N CYS A 267 13.63 10.43 2.60
CA CYS A 267 12.67 11.41 3.10
C CYS A 267 13.06 12.07 4.44
N ASP A 268 13.90 11.43 5.22
CA ASP A 268 14.45 11.88 6.50
C ASP A 268 15.97 12.16 6.43
N ASN A 269 16.54 12.11 5.22
CA ASN A 269 17.94 12.36 4.92
C ASN A 269 18.90 11.43 5.68
N ASP A 270 18.49 10.19 5.97
CA ASP A 270 19.30 9.19 6.68
C ASP A 270 19.90 8.11 5.77
N ALA A 271 19.58 8.15 4.47
CA ALA A 271 20.19 7.35 3.43
C ALA A 271 20.39 8.12 2.12
N LEU A 272 21.48 7.80 1.42
CA LEU A 272 21.70 8.20 0.04
C LEU A 272 21.18 7.15 -0.92
N LYS A 273 20.77 7.62 -2.10
CA LYS A 273 20.53 6.79 -3.27
C LYS A 273 21.36 7.28 -4.43
N PHE A 274 22.21 6.41 -4.95
CA PHE A 274 22.99 6.62 -6.17
C PHE A 274 22.32 5.86 -7.31
N VAL A 275 21.90 6.57 -8.35
CA VAL A 275 21.46 5.97 -9.62
C VAL A 275 22.68 5.92 -10.52
N ILE A 276 23.00 4.74 -11.03
CA ILE A 276 24.18 4.52 -11.86
C ILE A 276 23.84 3.77 -13.15
N LYS A 277 24.63 3.98 -14.21
CA LYS A 277 24.71 3.05 -15.33
C LYS A 277 25.80 2.04 -15.04
N GLN A 278 25.42 0.78 -14.86
CA GLN A 278 26.35 -0.29 -14.58
C GLN A 278 26.89 -0.85 -15.89
N LYS A 279 28.22 -0.86 -16.04
CA LYS A 279 28.90 -1.67 -17.05
C LYS A 279 29.38 -2.96 -16.41
N GLY A 280 29.05 -4.12 -16.98
CA GLY A 280 29.36 -5.41 -16.38
C GLY A 280 28.54 -5.68 -15.11
N ARG A 281 29.16 -6.23 -14.06
CA ARG A 281 28.46 -6.59 -12.81
C ARG A 281 28.73 -5.64 -11.63
N PHE A 282 27.69 -5.35 -10.87
CA PHE A 282 27.86 -4.68 -9.58
C PHE A 282 28.54 -5.61 -8.57
N CYS A 283 28.11 -6.88 -8.48
CA CYS A 283 28.63 -7.79 -7.47
C CYS A 283 30.06 -8.23 -7.76
N HIS A 284 30.81 -8.56 -6.71
CA HIS A 284 32.12 -9.22 -6.83
C HIS A 284 31.98 -10.75 -7.05
N LEU A 285 30.81 -11.30 -6.74
CA LEU A 285 30.42 -12.67 -7.08
C LEU A 285 29.91 -12.71 -8.52
N ASP A 286 29.75 -13.91 -9.07
CA ASP A 286 29.24 -14.13 -10.43
C ASP A 286 27.72 -13.95 -10.52
N GLN A 287 27.26 -12.73 -10.27
CA GLN A 287 25.87 -12.29 -10.35
C GLN A 287 25.80 -10.79 -10.65
N PHE A 288 24.70 -10.32 -11.23
CA PHE A 288 24.58 -8.92 -11.68
C PHE A 288 24.63 -7.91 -10.51
N GLY A 289 23.83 -8.10 -9.46
CA GLY A 289 23.76 -7.25 -8.27
C GLY A 289 24.14 -7.99 -6.98
N CYS A 290 24.38 -7.25 -5.89
CA CYS A 290 24.54 -7.82 -4.54
C CYS A 290 23.30 -8.60 -4.07
N PHE A 291 22.13 -8.33 -4.66
CA PHE A 291 20.87 -8.98 -4.32
C PHE A 291 20.45 -10.06 -5.34
N GLY A 292 21.37 -10.49 -6.21
CA GLY A 292 21.15 -11.55 -7.20
C GLY A 292 21.11 -11.05 -8.64
N ASP A 293 20.68 -11.93 -9.54
CA ASP A 293 20.56 -11.64 -10.97
C ASP A 293 19.25 -10.91 -11.33
N LEU A 294 19.31 -10.25 -12.48
CA LEU A 294 18.14 -9.63 -13.11
C LEU A 294 17.06 -10.68 -13.42
N ARG A 295 15.79 -10.24 -13.41
CA ARG A 295 14.61 -11.07 -13.75
C ARG A 295 13.69 -10.34 -14.72
N GLY A 296 12.73 -11.06 -15.31
CA GLY A 296 11.71 -10.49 -16.19
C GLY A 296 12.28 -9.72 -17.38
N ILE A 297 11.67 -8.57 -17.70
CA ILE A 297 12.00 -7.75 -18.87
C ILE A 297 13.46 -7.23 -18.82
N SER A 298 13.99 -6.95 -17.63
CA SER A 298 15.38 -6.50 -17.45
C SER A 298 16.40 -7.60 -17.80
N LYS A 299 16.09 -8.84 -17.40
CA LYS A 299 16.89 -10.00 -17.81
C LYS A 299 16.80 -10.22 -19.32
N LEU A 300 15.62 -10.03 -19.88
CA LEU A 300 15.39 -10.18 -21.31
C LEU A 300 16.20 -9.15 -22.11
N GLU A 301 16.21 -7.88 -21.71
CA GLU A 301 17.06 -6.85 -22.34
C GLU A 301 18.53 -7.28 -22.38
N GLN A 302 19.10 -7.65 -21.22
CA GLN A 302 20.50 -8.10 -21.16
C GLN A 302 20.76 -9.34 -22.03
N THR A 303 19.79 -10.26 -22.08
CA THR A 303 19.85 -11.45 -22.95
C THR A 303 19.87 -11.04 -24.42
N LEU A 304 19.04 -10.07 -24.83
CA LEU A 304 18.99 -9.56 -26.20
C LEU A 304 20.25 -8.76 -26.58
N VAL A 305 20.79 -7.95 -25.67
CA VAL A 305 22.07 -7.22 -25.87
C VAL A 305 23.21 -8.21 -26.06
N SER A 306 23.30 -9.24 -25.22
CA SER A 306 24.28 -10.31 -25.36
C SER A 306 24.11 -11.05 -26.69
N ARG A 307 22.89 -11.46 -27.03
CA ARG A 307 22.58 -12.15 -28.30
C ARG A 307 22.88 -11.30 -29.53
N LYS A 308 22.67 -9.99 -29.49
CA LYS A 308 23.03 -9.07 -30.59
C LYS A 308 24.53 -9.14 -30.90
N GLN A 309 25.37 -9.37 -29.90
CA GLN A 309 26.82 -9.42 -30.02
C GLN A 309 27.36 -10.83 -30.30
N SER A 310 26.72 -11.87 -29.78
CA SER A 310 27.25 -13.24 -29.76
C SER A 310 26.45 -14.26 -30.55
N ALA A 311 25.30 -13.90 -31.15
CA ALA A 311 24.49 -14.86 -31.89
C ALA A 311 25.26 -15.39 -33.11
N PRO A 312 25.28 -16.73 -33.35
CA PRO A 312 25.93 -17.29 -34.51
C PRO A 312 25.37 -16.72 -35.82
N GLU A 313 26.26 -16.47 -36.78
CA GLU A 313 25.89 -15.98 -38.11
C GLU A 313 24.87 -16.93 -38.77
N GLY A 314 23.80 -16.37 -39.32
CA GLY A 314 22.70 -17.13 -39.94
C GLY A 314 21.66 -17.72 -38.98
N SER A 315 21.85 -17.66 -37.65
CA SER A 315 20.84 -18.13 -36.68
C SER A 315 19.55 -17.29 -36.71
N TYR A 316 18.43 -17.88 -36.26
CA TYR A 316 17.14 -17.16 -36.16
C TYR A 316 17.27 -15.87 -35.34
N THR A 317 17.94 -15.94 -34.19
CA THR A 317 18.22 -14.78 -33.34
C THR A 317 19.06 -13.72 -34.04
N ALA A 318 20.10 -14.11 -34.80
CA ALA A 318 20.90 -13.15 -35.57
C ALA A 318 20.07 -12.48 -36.67
N ARG A 319 19.19 -13.24 -37.33
CA ARG A 319 18.25 -12.72 -38.35
C ARG A 319 17.23 -11.75 -37.77
N LEU A 320 16.78 -11.94 -36.53
CA LEU A 320 15.91 -10.95 -35.87
C LEU A 320 16.57 -9.57 -35.71
N PHE A 321 17.90 -9.50 -35.61
CA PHE A 321 18.64 -8.22 -35.54
C PHE A 321 19.05 -7.67 -36.91
N SER A 322 19.21 -8.51 -37.94
CA SER A 322 19.70 -8.10 -39.27
C SER A 322 18.63 -7.99 -40.36
N ASP A 323 17.49 -8.68 -40.23
CA ASP A 323 16.38 -8.67 -41.19
C ASP A 323 15.19 -7.90 -40.62
N GLU A 324 15.08 -6.62 -41.00
CA GLU A 324 14.00 -5.75 -40.55
C GLU A 324 12.61 -6.23 -41.01
N LYS A 325 12.51 -6.89 -42.17
CA LYS A 325 11.22 -7.39 -42.67
C LYS A 325 10.73 -8.55 -41.84
N LEU A 326 11.63 -9.46 -41.46
CA LEU A 326 11.32 -10.58 -40.58
C LEU A 326 10.87 -10.10 -39.19
N LEU A 327 11.65 -9.20 -38.56
CA LEU A 327 11.30 -8.68 -37.24
C LEU A 327 9.95 -7.94 -37.27
N ARG A 328 9.71 -7.14 -38.32
CA ARG A 328 8.42 -6.47 -38.51
C ARG A 328 7.27 -7.48 -38.66
N ALA A 329 7.46 -8.55 -39.44
CA ALA A 329 6.42 -9.57 -39.60
C ALA A 329 6.08 -10.23 -38.26
N LYS A 330 7.08 -10.64 -37.48
CA LYS A 330 6.89 -11.22 -36.15
C LYS A 330 6.18 -10.26 -35.18
N ILE A 331 6.57 -8.99 -35.12
CA ILE A 331 5.87 -8.00 -34.26
C ILE A 331 4.39 -7.88 -34.62
N MET A 332 4.05 -7.92 -35.92
CA MET A 332 2.67 -7.81 -36.35
C MET A 332 1.87 -9.09 -36.08
N GLU A 333 2.50 -10.25 -36.22
CA GLU A 333 1.95 -11.58 -35.90
C GLU A 333 1.58 -11.67 -34.41
N GLU A 334 2.53 -11.43 -33.49
CA GLU A 334 2.25 -11.50 -32.05
C GLU A 334 1.24 -10.42 -31.60
N ALA A 335 1.20 -9.27 -32.28
CA ALA A 335 0.22 -8.23 -31.99
C ALA A 335 -1.20 -8.63 -32.40
N GLU A 336 -1.35 -9.40 -33.49
CA GLU A 336 -2.63 -9.95 -33.93
C GLU A 336 -3.05 -11.11 -33.00
N GLU A 337 -2.12 -12.00 -32.65
CA GLU A 337 -2.36 -13.09 -31.69
C GLU A 337 -2.77 -12.58 -30.31
N LEU A 338 -2.12 -11.52 -29.80
CA LEU A 338 -2.54 -10.85 -28.57
C LEU A 338 -3.95 -10.26 -28.65
N CYS A 339 -4.35 -9.72 -29.80
CA CYS A 339 -5.71 -9.19 -29.98
C CYS A 339 -6.76 -10.31 -30.05
N ASP A 340 -6.38 -11.45 -30.62
CA ASP A 340 -7.26 -12.63 -30.77
C ASP A 340 -7.33 -13.48 -29.49
N ALA A 341 -6.37 -13.33 -28.58
CA ALA A 341 -6.29 -14.03 -27.30
C ALA A 341 -7.50 -13.75 -26.41
N LYS A 342 -8.07 -14.81 -25.81
CA LYS A 342 -9.32 -14.72 -25.02
C LYS A 342 -9.17 -15.15 -23.57
N SER A 343 -8.22 -16.03 -23.27
CA SER A 343 -7.93 -16.42 -21.90
C SER A 343 -6.85 -15.52 -21.29
N PRO A 344 -6.85 -15.27 -19.97
CA PRO A 344 -5.79 -14.53 -19.31
C PRO A 344 -4.39 -15.13 -19.54
N GLU A 345 -4.30 -16.45 -19.64
CA GLU A 345 -3.07 -17.17 -19.92
C GLU A 345 -2.56 -16.91 -21.35
N ASP A 346 -3.42 -16.98 -22.36
CA ASP A 346 -3.07 -16.65 -23.75
C ASP A 346 -2.69 -15.17 -23.84
N VAL A 347 -3.47 -14.27 -23.22
CA VAL A 347 -3.16 -12.84 -23.18
C VAL A 347 -1.78 -12.59 -22.56
N ALA A 348 -1.44 -13.28 -21.46
CA ALA A 348 -0.13 -13.14 -20.84
C ALA A 348 1.00 -13.70 -21.72
N PHE A 349 0.76 -14.82 -22.41
CA PHE A 349 1.71 -15.46 -23.30
C PHE A 349 1.98 -14.59 -24.55
N GLU A 350 0.92 -14.22 -25.28
CA GLU A 350 1.02 -13.38 -26.48
C GLU A 350 1.56 -11.98 -26.13
N ALA A 351 1.22 -11.44 -24.95
CA ALA A 351 1.82 -10.20 -24.49
C ALA A 351 3.32 -10.34 -24.20
N ALA A 352 3.77 -11.48 -23.66
CA ALA A 352 5.18 -11.73 -23.43
C ALA A 352 5.96 -11.84 -24.74
N ASP A 353 5.41 -12.51 -25.75
CA ASP A 353 6.03 -12.63 -27.08
C ASP A 353 6.04 -11.29 -27.83
N LEU A 354 4.94 -10.52 -27.76
CA LEU A 354 4.94 -9.15 -28.27
C LEU A 354 5.99 -8.27 -27.58
N ILE A 355 6.13 -8.37 -26.26
CA ILE A 355 7.19 -7.68 -25.50
C ILE A 355 8.58 -8.15 -25.96
N TYR A 356 8.79 -9.44 -26.23
CA TYR A 356 10.05 -9.98 -26.73
C TYR A 356 10.47 -9.34 -28.05
N PHE A 357 9.59 -9.31 -29.05
CA PHE A 357 9.94 -8.73 -30.35
C PHE A 357 9.98 -7.21 -30.34
N ALA A 358 9.11 -6.56 -29.55
CA ALA A 358 9.18 -5.12 -29.34
C ALA A 358 10.52 -4.71 -28.70
N LEU A 359 10.98 -5.44 -27.67
CA LEU A 359 12.27 -5.18 -27.03
C LEU A 359 13.45 -5.56 -27.94
N THR A 360 13.30 -6.58 -28.78
CA THR A 360 14.29 -6.89 -29.83
C THR A 360 14.46 -5.73 -30.81
N LYS A 361 13.36 -5.08 -31.23
CA LYS A 361 13.41 -3.86 -32.05
C LYS A 361 14.05 -2.68 -31.30
N ALA A 362 13.75 -2.52 -30.02
CA ALA A 362 14.36 -1.48 -29.20
C ALA A 362 15.89 -1.68 -29.11
N VAL A 363 16.34 -2.88 -28.72
CA VAL A 363 17.77 -3.23 -28.60
C VAL A 363 18.49 -3.15 -29.96
N SER A 364 17.83 -3.51 -31.07
CA SER A 364 18.43 -3.35 -32.41
C SER A 364 18.67 -1.88 -32.74
N ALA A 365 17.75 -1.00 -32.37
CA ALA A 365 17.82 0.46 -32.52
C ALA A 365 18.69 1.17 -31.45
N GLY A 366 19.23 0.45 -30.47
CA GLY A 366 20.02 1.05 -29.38
C GLY A 366 19.18 1.74 -28.30
N VAL A 367 17.89 1.41 -28.23
CA VAL A 367 16.95 1.89 -27.21
C VAL A 367 16.90 0.89 -26.06
N SER A 368 17.17 1.36 -24.84
CA SER A 368 17.12 0.55 -23.62
C SER A 368 15.71 0.46 -23.03
N LEU A 369 15.49 -0.48 -22.12
CA LEU A 369 14.29 -0.56 -21.31
C LEU A 369 14.11 0.69 -20.44
N ALA A 370 15.22 1.27 -19.94
CA ALA A 370 15.19 2.54 -19.22
C ALA A 370 14.69 3.70 -20.11
N ASP A 371 15.05 3.73 -21.40
CA ASP A 371 14.53 4.72 -22.35
C ASP A 371 13.02 4.55 -22.60
N ILE A 372 12.54 3.30 -22.64
CA ILE A 372 11.10 2.99 -22.79
C ILE A 372 10.34 3.44 -21.56
N GLU A 373 10.80 3.06 -20.35
CA GLU A 373 10.19 3.47 -19.08
C GLU A 373 10.18 5.00 -18.94
N LYS A 374 11.29 5.67 -19.26
CA LYS A 374 11.37 7.15 -19.32
C LYS A 374 10.30 7.76 -20.24
N ASN A 375 10.06 7.17 -21.41
CA ASN A 375 9.00 7.62 -22.32
C ASN A 375 7.59 7.35 -21.78
N LEU A 376 7.38 6.26 -21.02
CA LEU A 376 6.12 5.96 -20.36
C LEU A 376 5.86 6.94 -19.19
N ASP A 377 6.88 7.20 -18.38
CA ASP A 377 6.82 8.16 -17.28
C ASP A 377 6.52 9.57 -17.80
N ALA A 378 7.22 10.02 -18.85
CA ALA A 378 6.95 11.31 -19.49
C ALA A 378 5.52 11.39 -20.06
N LYS A 379 4.94 10.28 -20.57
CA LYS A 379 3.53 10.24 -21.00
C LYS A 379 2.57 10.32 -19.83
N SER A 380 2.90 9.72 -18.69
CA SER A 380 2.08 9.76 -17.47
C SER A 380 1.96 11.17 -16.88
N LEU A 381 2.94 12.04 -17.13
CA LEU A 381 2.97 13.43 -16.67
C LEU A 381 2.13 14.39 -17.54
N LYS A 382 1.63 13.94 -18.70
CA LYS A 382 0.80 14.75 -19.60
C LYS A 382 -0.60 14.92 -19.04
N VAL A 383 -1.03 16.18 -18.93
CA VAL A 383 -2.34 16.56 -18.43
C VAL A 383 -3.37 16.71 -19.55
N LYS A 384 -2.96 17.12 -20.76
CA LYS A 384 -3.84 17.10 -21.95
C LYS A 384 -3.96 15.68 -22.51
N ARG A 385 -5.13 15.05 -22.37
CA ARG A 385 -5.44 13.72 -22.93
C ARG A 385 -5.65 13.82 -24.44
N ARG A 386 -5.00 12.94 -25.23
CA ARG A 386 -5.27 12.83 -26.68
C ARG A 386 -6.64 12.18 -26.89
N THR A 387 -7.40 12.66 -27.88
CA THR A 387 -8.58 11.94 -28.40
C THR A 387 -8.11 10.59 -28.95
N GLY A 388 -8.47 9.50 -28.29
CA GLY A 388 -8.01 8.13 -28.55
C GLY A 388 -8.57 7.51 -29.83
N ASN A 389 -8.54 8.23 -30.95
CA ASN A 389 -9.08 7.73 -32.21
C ASN A 389 -8.11 6.70 -32.82
N ALA A 390 -8.61 5.48 -33.06
CA ALA A 390 -7.90 4.49 -33.84
C ALA A 390 -7.66 5.02 -35.27
N LYS A 391 -6.46 4.82 -35.82
CA LYS A 391 -6.07 5.37 -37.11
C LYS A 391 -6.55 4.50 -38.28
N GLY A 392 -7.35 5.10 -39.17
CA GLY A 392 -7.65 4.69 -40.56
C GLY A 392 -7.73 3.18 -40.79
N LYS A 393 -6.67 2.60 -41.36
CA LYS A 393 -6.63 1.20 -41.79
C LYS A 393 -7.01 0.15 -40.74
N TRP A 394 -6.81 0.44 -39.45
CA TRP A 394 -7.16 -0.50 -38.37
C TRP A 394 -8.57 -0.27 -37.83
N ALA A 395 -9.02 0.99 -37.80
CA ALA A 395 -10.40 1.33 -37.46
C ALA A 395 -11.37 0.81 -38.53
N GLU A 396 -10.99 0.87 -39.80
CA GLU A 396 -11.76 0.35 -40.94
C GLU A 396 -11.85 -1.18 -40.94
N LYS A 397 -10.77 -1.90 -40.57
CA LYS A 397 -10.74 -3.37 -40.46
C LYS A 397 -11.73 -3.89 -39.40
N GLU A 398 -11.92 -3.13 -38.32
CA GLU A 398 -12.81 -3.45 -37.18
C GLU A 398 -14.20 -2.77 -37.25
N GLY A 399 -14.53 -2.12 -38.37
CA GLY A 399 -15.85 -1.49 -38.57
C GLY A 399 -16.12 -0.20 -37.77
N ILE A 400 -15.08 0.46 -37.25
CA ILE A 400 -15.19 1.68 -36.44
C ILE A 400 -15.24 2.91 -37.37
N THR A 401 -16.43 3.47 -37.60
CA THR A 401 -16.59 4.73 -38.36
C THR A 401 -16.36 5.96 -37.50
N ASN A 402 -15.49 6.88 -37.93
CA ASN A 402 -15.21 8.17 -37.29
C ASN A 402 -16.39 9.15 -37.41
N SER A 403 -17.51 8.85 -36.76
CA SER A 403 -18.75 9.66 -36.83
C SER A 403 -19.55 9.62 -35.52
N ALA A 404 -18.91 9.88 -34.38
CA ALA A 404 -19.62 10.04 -33.10
C ALA A 404 -19.04 11.19 -32.26
N VAL A 405 -18.55 12.25 -32.89
CA VAL A 405 -17.84 13.36 -32.21
C VAL A 405 -18.80 14.47 -31.69
N ASN A 406 -20.13 14.40 -31.90
CA ASN A 406 -21.03 15.53 -31.58
C ASN A 406 -22.24 15.24 -30.68
N GLN A 407 -22.26 14.19 -29.84
CA GLN A 407 -23.35 13.96 -28.88
C GLN A 407 -22.92 13.56 -27.46
N ALA A 408 -21.66 13.76 -27.08
CA ALA A 408 -21.19 13.57 -25.70
C ALA A 408 -20.78 14.89 -25.05
N LYS A 409 -21.56 15.97 -25.27
CA LYS A 409 -21.32 17.30 -24.70
C LYS A 409 -22.19 17.66 -23.48
N ASP A 410 -23.10 16.79 -23.03
CA ASP A 410 -24.06 17.13 -21.95
C ASP A 410 -24.14 16.13 -20.77
N ALA A 411 -23.19 15.20 -20.60
CA ALA A 411 -23.19 14.29 -19.43
C ALA A 411 -21.86 14.27 -18.63
N ALA A 412 -21.00 15.27 -18.84
CA ALA A 412 -19.78 15.46 -18.06
C ALA A 412 -19.90 16.71 -17.18
N LYS A 413 -20.78 16.63 -16.17
CA LYS A 413 -20.69 17.48 -14.97
C LYS A 413 -20.56 16.56 -13.77
N GLU A 414 -19.48 16.81 -13.02
CA GLU A 414 -19.23 16.42 -11.63
C GLU A 414 -18.75 14.99 -11.35
N ALA A 415 -17.42 14.82 -11.46
CA ALA A 415 -16.64 13.93 -10.61
C ALA A 415 -15.16 14.39 -10.56
N PRO A 416 -14.65 14.91 -9.42
CA PRO A 416 -13.21 15.07 -9.20
C PRO A 416 -12.63 13.75 -8.65
N ALA A 417 -11.67 13.11 -9.31
CA ALA A 417 -10.24 13.40 -9.29
C ALA A 417 -9.53 13.03 -7.94
N ALA A 418 -9.45 11.72 -7.69
CA ALA A 418 -8.49 11.14 -6.75
C ALA A 418 -7.06 11.23 -7.30
N ALA A 419 -6.13 11.61 -6.41
CA ALA A 419 -4.68 11.44 -6.55
C ALA A 419 -4.08 11.62 -5.12
N PRO A 420 -2.81 11.26 -4.87
CA PRO A 420 -2.34 10.02 -4.22
C PRO A 420 -1.51 10.36 -2.95
N LEU A 421 -0.95 9.44 -2.16
CA LEU A 421 0.43 8.95 -2.29
C LEU A 421 0.86 8.15 -1.04
N THR A 422 1.55 7.02 -1.28
CA THR A 422 2.76 6.47 -0.62
C THR A 422 3.04 6.68 0.89
N SER A 423 2.94 5.56 1.62
CA SER A 423 3.91 4.90 2.53
C SER A 423 5.15 5.64 3.10
N ALA A 424 5.47 5.36 4.38
CA ALA A 424 6.73 4.72 4.87
C ALA A 424 6.74 4.66 6.43
N PRO A 425 7.74 4.09 7.13
CA PRO A 425 8.27 2.71 7.13
C PRO A 425 8.38 2.10 8.56
N ALA A 426 8.93 0.87 8.64
CA ALA A 426 9.04 0.04 9.84
C ALA A 426 9.98 0.60 10.93
N ALA A 427 9.50 0.61 12.18
CA ALA A 427 10.32 0.88 13.36
C ALA A 427 11.29 -0.29 13.63
N LYS A 428 12.58 0.01 13.69
CA LYS A 428 13.59 -0.81 14.38
C LYS A 428 13.24 -0.81 15.86
N ALA A 429 13.21 -2.00 16.47
CA ALA A 429 13.11 -2.16 17.92
C ALA A 429 14.29 -1.43 18.60
N GLN A 430 13.99 -0.29 19.20
CA GLN A 430 14.84 0.31 20.23
C GLN A 430 14.60 -0.50 21.51
N THR A 431 15.65 -1.14 22.01
CA THR A 431 15.67 -1.59 23.41
C THR A 431 15.66 -0.34 24.28
N ALA A 432 14.47 0.07 24.72
CA ALA A 432 14.31 1.08 25.77
C ALA A 432 14.97 0.56 27.06
N PRO A 433 15.59 1.44 27.87
CA PRO A 433 16.03 1.05 29.21
C PRO A 433 14.83 0.50 30.00
N GLU A 434 15.04 -0.55 30.80
CA GLU A 434 14.01 -1.29 31.56
C GLU A 434 13.17 -0.45 32.54
N THR A 435 13.29 0.88 32.57
CA THR A 435 12.83 1.77 33.64
C THR A 435 11.77 2.82 33.24
N ASP A 436 11.39 2.97 31.97
CA ASP A 436 10.40 3.98 31.57
C ASP A 436 8.95 3.52 31.80
N ARG A 437 8.14 4.41 32.35
CA ARG A 437 6.73 4.16 32.68
C ARG A 437 5.91 3.95 31.39
N ILE A 438 5.07 2.93 31.38
CA ILE A 438 4.17 2.60 30.26
C ILE A 438 2.92 3.47 30.38
N THR A 439 2.74 4.41 29.47
CA THR A 439 1.59 5.34 29.46
C THR A 439 1.03 5.54 28.06
N MET A 440 -0.28 5.80 27.98
CA MET A 440 -0.95 6.17 26.73
C MET A 440 -0.98 7.69 26.57
N LYS A 441 -0.95 8.18 25.34
CA LYS A 441 -1.12 9.61 25.06
C LYS A 441 -2.54 10.04 25.43
N ARG A 442 -2.70 11.12 26.20
CA ARG A 442 -4.01 11.73 26.49
C ARG A 442 -4.36 12.87 25.53
N ILE A 443 -5.61 12.94 25.09
CA ILE A 443 -6.16 14.01 24.25
C ILE A 443 -7.50 14.44 24.83
N ASP A 444 -7.69 15.74 25.08
CA ASP A 444 -8.96 16.32 25.50
C ASP A 444 -9.62 17.01 24.31
N VAL A 445 -10.75 16.48 23.84
CA VAL A 445 -11.44 16.97 22.63
C VAL A 445 -11.91 18.43 22.76
N ASN A 446 -12.04 18.95 23.99
CA ASN A 446 -12.41 20.35 24.22
C ASN A 446 -11.22 21.30 24.09
N LYS A 447 -9.99 20.78 24.05
CA LYS A 447 -8.74 21.56 23.96
C LYS A 447 -8.04 21.43 22.61
N VAL A 448 -8.45 20.48 21.77
CA VAL A 448 -7.84 20.19 20.46
C VAL A 448 -8.87 20.27 19.34
N GLY A 449 -8.42 20.49 18.10
CA GLY A 449 -9.31 20.45 16.94
C GLY A 449 -9.59 19.02 16.46
N GLU A 450 -10.68 18.83 15.70
CA GLU A 450 -11.07 17.51 15.15
C GLU A 450 -9.97 16.83 14.34
N ALA A 451 -9.17 17.60 13.60
CA ALA A 451 -8.04 17.07 12.83
C ALA A 451 -6.99 16.39 13.73
N GLN A 452 -6.76 16.89 14.96
CA GLN A 452 -5.81 16.29 15.90
C GLN A 452 -6.38 15.02 16.53
N VAL A 453 -7.69 14.96 16.77
CA VAL A 453 -8.39 13.74 17.22
C VAL A 453 -8.31 12.68 16.13
N SER A 454 -8.64 13.03 14.88
CA SER A 454 -8.55 12.13 13.73
C SER A 454 -7.14 11.60 13.50
N GLU A 455 -6.12 12.45 13.65
CA GLU A 455 -4.71 12.02 13.55
C GLU A 455 -4.34 11.00 14.63
N ALA A 456 -4.77 11.22 15.86
CA ALA A 456 -4.44 10.32 16.97
C ALA A 456 -5.18 8.98 16.93
N LEU A 457 -6.33 8.95 16.25
CA LEU A 457 -7.12 7.75 15.99
C LEU A 457 -6.69 7.02 14.71
N LYS A 458 -5.66 7.49 14.01
CA LYS A 458 -5.10 6.72 12.88
C LYS A 458 -4.52 5.41 13.41
N ARG A 459 -4.90 4.34 12.74
CA ARG A 459 -4.36 3.01 13.00
C ARG A 459 -2.89 2.95 12.57
N PRO A 460 -2.05 2.16 13.27
CA PRO A 460 -0.65 1.99 12.89
C PRO A 460 -0.53 1.48 11.45
N SER A 461 0.33 2.13 10.64
CA SER A 461 0.44 1.85 9.22
C SER A 461 1.10 0.49 8.94
N GLN A 462 0.47 -0.34 8.11
CA GLN A 462 1.15 -1.52 7.55
C GLN A 462 2.11 -1.15 6.41
N LYS A 463 3.00 -2.11 6.08
CA LYS A 463 3.75 -2.09 4.81
C LYS A 463 2.78 -1.84 3.64
N SER A 464 3.25 -1.18 2.57
CA SER A 464 2.38 -0.91 1.43
C SER A 464 1.77 -2.21 0.88
N ALA A 465 0.49 -2.18 0.50
CA ALA A 465 -0.22 -3.34 -0.03
C ALA A 465 0.53 -3.97 -1.22
N GLU A 466 1.16 -3.14 -2.06
CA GLU A 466 2.02 -3.56 -3.17
C GLU A 466 3.23 -4.37 -2.72
N ALA A 467 3.90 -3.98 -1.62
CA ALA A 467 5.04 -4.72 -1.09
C ALA A 467 4.63 -6.09 -0.54
N ILE A 468 3.49 -6.17 0.15
CA ILE A 468 2.95 -7.44 0.67
C ILE A 468 2.53 -8.34 -0.50
N LEU A 469 1.82 -7.80 -1.49
CA LEU A 469 1.41 -8.55 -2.68
C LEU A 469 2.62 -9.02 -3.50
N GLY A 470 3.70 -8.24 -3.59
CA GLY A 470 4.95 -8.65 -4.23
C GLY A 470 5.62 -9.86 -3.56
N ILE A 471 5.37 -10.10 -2.27
CA ILE A 471 5.83 -11.28 -1.54
C ILE A 471 4.85 -12.45 -1.70
N VAL A 472 3.54 -12.16 -1.62
CA VAL A 472 2.47 -13.16 -1.58
C VAL A 472 2.21 -13.77 -2.95
N THR A 473 2.20 -12.97 -4.03
CA THR A 473 1.84 -13.43 -5.38
C THR A 473 2.77 -14.55 -5.89
N PRO A 474 4.10 -14.49 -5.71
CA PRO A 474 4.99 -15.60 -6.08
C PRO A 474 4.69 -16.89 -5.31
N ILE A 475 4.35 -16.81 -4.01
CA ILE A 475 4.01 -17.97 -3.18
C ILE A 475 2.72 -18.62 -3.69
N ILE A 476 1.70 -17.81 -3.97
CA ILE A 476 0.42 -18.28 -4.52
C ILE A 476 0.64 -18.96 -5.87
N SER A 477 1.39 -18.32 -6.77
CA SER A 477 1.68 -18.87 -8.10
C SER A 477 2.42 -20.20 -8.02
N ASP A 478 3.38 -20.32 -7.10
CA ASP A 478 4.17 -21.53 -6.91
C ASP A 478 3.32 -22.69 -6.36
N VAL A 479 2.46 -22.43 -5.36
CA VAL A 479 1.51 -23.46 -4.87
C VAL A 479 0.52 -23.88 -5.96
N ARG A 480 0.03 -22.94 -6.79
CA ARG A 480 -0.86 -23.26 -7.92
C ARG A 480 -0.18 -24.14 -8.96
N GLN A 481 1.12 -23.94 -9.23
CA GLN A 481 1.86 -24.69 -10.25
C GLN A 481 2.41 -26.03 -9.74
N ASN A 482 2.87 -26.06 -8.49
CA ASN A 482 3.67 -27.15 -7.94
C ASN A 482 3.00 -27.87 -6.75
N GLY A 483 1.75 -27.53 -6.43
CA GLY A 483 0.90 -28.27 -5.50
C GLY A 483 1.54 -28.53 -4.14
N ASP A 484 1.40 -29.77 -3.65
CA ASP A 484 1.91 -30.24 -2.36
C ASP A 484 3.42 -30.01 -2.20
N LYS A 485 4.18 -30.10 -3.29
CA LYS A 485 5.63 -29.90 -3.25
C LYS A 485 6.00 -28.47 -2.87
N ALA A 486 5.34 -27.47 -3.46
CA ALA A 486 5.54 -26.08 -3.09
C ALA A 486 5.04 -25.82 -1.66
N LEU A 487 3.89 -26.37 -1.30
CA LEU A 487 3.32 -26.24 0.05
C LEU A 487 4.27 -26.76 1.13
N LEU A 488 4.83 -27.96 0.96
CA LEU A 488 5.84 -28.53 1.85
C LEU A 488 7.12 -27.69 1.85
N SER A 489 7.58 -27.22 0.68
CA SER A 489 8.78 -26.38 0.60
C SER A 489 8.66 -25.08 1.40
N TYR A 490 7.52 -24.39 1.31
CA TYR A 490 7.26 -23.21 2.13
C TYR A 490 7.11 -23.55 3.60
N THR A 491 6.49 -24.68 3.93
CA THR A 491 6.33 -25.15 5.32
C THR A 491 7.69 -25.47 5.96
N HIS A 492 8.59 -26.10 5.22
CA HIS A 492 9.97 -26.34 5.64
C HIS A 492 10.75 -25.04 5.83
N LYS A 493 10.46 -24.02 5.01
CA LYS A 493 11.15 -22.74 5.04
C LYS A 493 10.69 -21.86 6.20
N PHE A 494 9.39 -21.71 6.41
CA PHE A 494 8.83 -20.74 7.36
C PHE A 494 8.60 -21.36 8.74
N GLU A 495 7.99 -22.55 8.81
CA GLU A 495 7.73 -23.25 10.07
C GLU A 495 8.88 -24.17 10.51
N ARG A 496 9.91 -24.36 9.67
CA ARG A 496 11.09 -25.21 9.93
C ARG A 496 10.79 -26.71 10.11
N ALA A 497 9.58 -27.14 9.73
CA ALA A 497 9.08 -28.51 9.86
C ALA A 497 9.66 -29.48 8.81
N THR A 498 10.99 -29.60 8.72
CA THR A 498 11.68 -30.35 7.65
C THR A 498 11.44 -31.86 7.66
N SER A 499 10.99 -32.42 8.79
CA SER A 499 10.56 -33.82 8.93
C SER A 499 9.21 -34.12 8.26
N LEU A 500 8.41 -33.08 7.97
CA LEU A 500 7.07 -33.24 7.46
C LEU A 500 7.10 -33.66 5.97
N THR A 501 6.49 -34.81 5.66
CA THR A 501 6.47 -35.39 4.31
C THR A 501 5.09 -35.32 3.64
N THR A 502 4.05 -34.96 4.38
CA THR A 502 2.69 -34.75 3.88
C THR A 502 2.17 -33.41 4.40
N PRO A 503 1.60 -32.54 3.54
CA PRO A 503 1.13 -31.24 3.97
C PRO A 503 -0.28 -31.30 4.58
N VAL A 504 -0.88 -32.48 4.70
CA VAL A 504 -2.27 -32.65 5.17
C VAL A 504 -2.39 -33.83 6.12
N LEU A 505 -3.08 -33.60 7.23
CA LEU A 505 -3.61 -34.64 8.11
C LEU A 505 -5.09 -34.85 7.78
N LYS A 506 -5.50 -36.06 7.37
CA LYS A 506 -6.89 -36.37 6.98
C LYS A 506 -7.64 -37.09 8.12
N ALA A 507 -8.96 -36.89 8.18
CA ALA A 507 -9.82 -37.68 9.05
C ALA A 507 -9.94 -39.15 8.57
N PRO A 508 -10.20 -40.12 9.46
CA PRO A 508 -10.34 -39.97 10.91
C PRO A 508 -9.01 -39.63 11.59
N PHE A 509 -9.04 -38.65 12.50
CA PHE A 509 -7.85 -38.21 13.22
C PHE A 509 -7.47 -39.23 14.31
N PRO A 510 -6.20 -39.65 14.42
CA PRO A 510 -5.76 -40.59 15.44
C PRO A 510 -5.99 -40.07 16.88
N GLU A 511 -6.51 -40.91 17.77
CA GLU A 511 -6.70 -40.58 19.20
C GLU A 511 -5.40 -40.16 19.89
N SER A 512 -4.26 -40.73 19.47
CA SER A 512 -2.94 -40.36 19.99
C SER A 512 -2.57 -38.89 19.73
N LEU A 513 -3.18 -38.25 18.73
CA LEU A 513 -2.98 -36.83 18.44
C LEU A 513 -3.98 -35.92 19.17
N MET A 514 -4.88 -36.49 19.97
CA MET A 514 -5.92 -35.76 20.72
C MET A 514 -5.77 -35.95 22.24
N GLN A 515 -4.57 -36.30 22.70
CA GLN A 515 -4.27 -36.47 24.13
C GLN A 515 -4.16 -35.09 24.79
N LEU A 516 -5.13 -34.78 25.65
CA LEU A 516 -5.27 -33.50 26.33
C LEU A 516 -5.58 -33.73 27.82
N PRO A 517 -5.17 -32.83 28.72
CA PRO A 517 -5.67 -32.81 30.09
C PRO A 517 -7.20 -32.72 30.12
N GLU A 518 -7.84 -33.39 31.07
CA GLU A 518 -9.30 -33.40 31.22
C GLU A 518 -9.87 -31.99 31.40
N GLU A 519 -9.16 -31.13 32.13
CA GLU A 519 -9.55 -29.72 32.31
C GLU A 519 -9.58 -28.94 30.98
N THR A 520 -8.61 -29.18 30.08
CA THR A 520 -8.56 -28.56 28.75
C THR A 520 -9.71 -29.05 27.87
N ILE A 521 -9.98 -30.36 27.89
CA ILE A 521 -11.13 -30.95 27.17
C ILE A 521 -12.42 -30.30 27.67
N LYS A 522 -12.62 -30.23 28.98
CA LYS A 522 -13.81 -29.62 29.58
C LYS A 522 -13.96 -28.15 29.19
N ALA A 523 -12.87 -27.38 29.17
CA ALA A 523 -12.90 -25.98 28.74
C ALA A 523 -13.29 -25.83 27.26
N ILE A 524 -12.67 -26.63 26.37
CA ILE A 524 -13.01 -26.66 24.94
C ILE A 524 -14.49 -27.03 24.75
N ASP A 525 -14.99 -27.99 25.51
CA ASP A 525 -16.37 -28.48 25.40
C ASP A 525 -17.41 -27.45 25.85
N ILE A 526 -17.13 -26.72 26.93
CA ILE A 526 -17.97 -25.60 27.38
C ILE A 526 -18.03 -24.53 26.29
N SER A 527 -16.87 -24.09 25.78
CA SER A 527 -16.80 -23.10 24.71
C SER A 527 -17.50 -23.57 23.44
N PHE A 528 -17.27 -24.81 23.01
CA PHE A 528 -17.94 -25.40 21.86
C PHE A 528 -19.46 -25.32 21.99
N GLU A 529 -20.02 -25.70 23.14
CA GLU A 529 -21.47 -25.72 23.33
C GLU A 529 -22.07 -24.31 23.34
N ASN A 530 -21.40 -23.34 23.97
CA ASN A 530 -21.85 -21.95 23.96
C ASN A 530 -21.83 -21.35 22.55
N ILE A 531 -20.74 -21.54 21.80
CA ILE A 531 -20.61 -21.10 20.41
C ILE A 531 -21.66 -21.78 19.53
N ARG A 532 -21.86 -23.09 19.69
CA ARG A 532 -22.87 -23.86 18.94
C ARG A 532 -24.26 -23.32 19.21
N LYS A 533 -24.61 -23.09 20.47
CA LYS A 533 -25.92 -22.58 20.88
C LYS A 533 -26.19 -21.20 20.29
N PHE A 534 -25.22 -20.28 20.36
CA PHE A 534 -25.38 -18.93 19.82
C PHE A 534 -25.53 -18.95 18.28
N HIS A 535 -24.67 -19.67 17.56
CA HIS A 535 -24.73 -19.70 16.10
C HIS A 535 -25.93 -20.50 15.57
N ALA A 536 -26.38 -21.54 16.27
CA ALA A 536 -27.59 -22.27 15.88
C ALA A 536 -28.86 -21.41 16.01
N ALA A 537 -28.89 -20.48 16.97
CA ALA A 537 -30.00 -19.55 17.16
C ALA A 537 -30.14 -18.52 16.02
N GLN A 538 -29.11 -18.33 15.19
CA GLN A 538 -29.11 -17.38 14.07
C GLN A 538 -29.80 -17.94 12.81
N LYS A 539 -30.30 -19.17 12.84
CA LYS A 539 -30.94 -19.79 11.68
C LYS A 539 -32.25 -19.07 11.33
N GLU A 540 -32.33 -18.57 10.09
CA GLU A 540 -33.54 -17.91 9.58
C GLU A 540 -34.57 -18.92 9.05
N GLU A 541 -35.84 -18.61 9.24
CA GLU A 541 -36.94 -19.29 8.55
C GLU A 541 -37.04 -18.83 7.08
N PRO A 542 -37.43 -19.71 6.13
CA PRO A 542 -37.59 -19.32 4.74
C PRO A 542 -38.59 -18.16 4.54
N LEU A 543 -38.16 -17.09 3.85
CA LEU A 543 -39.03 -15.97 3.49
C LEU A 543 -39.95 -16.38 2.34
N ARG A 544 -41.24 -16.07 2.44
CA ARG A 544 -42.23 -16.25 1.37
C ARG A 544 -43.21 -15.08 1.35
N VAL A 545 -43.31 -14.42 0.20
CA VAL A 545 -44.13 -13.21 0.00
C VAL A 545 -44.89 -13.32 -1.32
N GLU A 546 -46.21 -13.13 -1.29
CA GLU A 546 -47.00 -12.89 -2.49
C GLU A 546 -46.98 -11.38 -2.79
N THR A 547 -46.30 -10.99 -3.85
CA THR A 547 -46.10 -9.56 -4.19
C THR A 547 -47.28 -8.97 -4.94
N MET A 548 -48.04 -9.82 -5.64
CA MET A 548 -49.34 -9.55 -6.22
C MET A 548 -50.09 -10.88 -6.43
N PRO A 549 -51.42 -10.88 -6.61
CA PRO A 549 -52.18 -12.11 -6.79
C PRO A 549 -51.59 -13.02 -7.87
N GLY A 550 -51.22 -14.24 -7.46
CA GLY A 550 -50.62 -15.26 -8.32
C GLY A 550 -49.12 -15.12 -8.57
N VAL A 551 -48.41 -14.20 -7.91
CA VAL A 551 -46.95 -14.01 -8.01
C VAL A 551 -46.32 -14.17 -6.63
N VAL A 552 -45.70 -15.33 -6.38
CA VAL A 552 -45.08 -15.67 -5.10
C VAL A 552 -43.57 -15.68 -5.23
N CYS A 553 -42.90 -14.85 -4.44
CA CYS A 553 -41.45 -14.82 -4.30
C CYS A 553 -41.04 -15.46 -2.96
N SER A 554 -39.91 -16.15 -2.94
CA SER A 554 -39.34 -16.72 -1.72
C SER A 554 -37.82 -16.62 -1.67
N ARG A 555 -37.25 -16.68 -0.46
CA ARG A 555 -35.81 -16.76 -0.19
C ARG A 555 -35.52 -17.89 0.79
N PHE A 556 -34.58 -18.77 0.48
CA PHE A 556 -34.17 -19.88 1.35
C PHE A 556 -32.65 -20.02 1.40
N SER A 557 -32.13 -20.49 2.53
CA SER A 557 -30.68 -20.60 2.75
C SER A 557 -30.13 -21.98 2.39
N ARG A 558 -28.90 -22.02 1.87
CA ARG A 558 -28.15 -23.26 1.61
C ARG A 558 -26.70 -23.09 2.09
N PRO A 559 -26.10 -24.10 2.73
CA PRO A 559 -24.69 -24.02 3.10
C PRO A 559 -23.80 -23.85 1.87
N ILE A 560 -22.68 -23.17 2.08
CA ILE A 560 -21.52 -23.27 1.20
C ILE A 560 -20.97 -24.70 1.36
N GLU A 561 -20.73 -25.38 0.25
CA GLU A 561 -20.45 -26.81 0.29
C GLU A 561 -19.08 -27.11 0.91
N ARG A 562 -18.07 -26.32 0.54
CA ARG A 562 -16.67 -26.51 0.95
C ARG A 562 -16.12 -25.21 1.50
N VAL A 563 -15.63 -25.25 2.74
CA VAL A 563 -15.07 -24.07 3.42
C VAL A 563 -13.68 -24.36 3.97
N GLY A 564 -12.78 -23.41 3.78
CA GLY A 564 -11.42 -23.41 4.32
C GLY A 564 -11.34 -22.48 5.52
N LEU A 565 -10.83 -22.97 6.64
CA LEU A 565 -10.77 -22.26 7.91
C LEU A 565 -9.31 -22.08 8.30
N TYR A 566 -8.79 -20.87 8.13
CA TYR A 566 -7.42 -20.55 8.53
C TYR A 566 -7.37 -20.27 10.03
N VAL A 567 -6.58 -21.07 10.75
CA VAL A 567 -6.35 -20.95 12.19
C VAL A 567 -4.89 -20.52 12.39
N PRO A 568 -4.63 -19.30 12.90
CA PRO A 568 -3.26 -18.85 13.12
C PRO A 568 -2.53 -19.72 14.15
N GLY A 569 -1.20 -19.74 14.04
CA GLY A 569 -0.32 -20.41 15.00
C GLY A 569 1.10 -19.83 14.97
N GLY A 570 2.07 -20.57 15.50
CA GLY A 570 3.46 -20.13 15.63
C GLY A 570 3.87 -20.03 17.09
N THR A 571 3.94 -18.80 17.62
CA THR A 571 4.32 -18.55 19.03
C THR A 571 3.20 -18.82 20.03
N ALA A 572 1.94 -18.88 19.58
CA ALA A 572 0.77 -19.21 20.39
C ALA A 572 -0.10 -20.26 19.70
N VAL A 573 -0.85 -21.02 20.51
CA VAL A 573 -1.80 -22.05 20.08
C VAL A 573 -3.22 -21.48 20.23
N LEU A 574 -4.01 -21.44 19.14
CA LEU A 574 -5.33 -20.78 19.11
C LEU A 574 -6.50 -21.75 18.82
N PRO A 575 -6.83 -22.66 19.76
CA PRO A 575 -7.99 -23.55 19.61
C PRO A 575 -9.31 -22.78 19.63
N SER A 576 -9.34 -21.59 20.23
CA SER A 576 -10.48 -20.67 20.16
C SER A 576 -10.86 -20.34 18.72
N THR A 577 -9.90 -19.95 17.87
CA THR A 577 -10.19 -19.67 16.46
C THR A 577 -10.68 -20.89 15.69
N ALA A 578 -10.14 -22.07 15.99
CA ALA A 578 -10.66 -23.32 15.41
C ALA A 578 -12.14 -23.56 15.77
N LEU A 579 -12.54 -23.26 17.01
CA LEU A 579 -13.94 -23.34 17.44
C LEU A 579 -14.80 -22.27 16.74
N MET A 580 -14.35 -21.01 16.76
CA MET A 580 -15.07 -19.86 16.24
C MET A 580 -15.34 -19.96 14.73
N LEU A 581 -14.49 -20.67 13.99
CA LEU A 581 -14.69 -20.93 12.57
C LEU A 581 -15.40 -22.26 12.30
N GLY A 582 -14.99 -23.33 13.00
CA GLY A 582 -15.46 -24.69 12.75
C GLY A 582 -16.89 -24.95 13.21
N VAL A 583 -17.27 -24.42 14.37
CA VAL A 583 -18.61 -24.61 14.93
C VAL A 583 -19.71 -24.01 14.04
N PRO A 584 -19.65 -22.74 13.61
CA PRO A 584 -20.67 -22.21 12.69
C PRO A 584 -20.69 -22.91 11.32
N ALA A 585 -19.54 -23.36 10.80
CA ALA A 585 -19.49 -24.18 9.58
C ALA A 585 -20.26 -25.51 9.74
N MET A 586 -20.05 -26.19 10.86
CA MET A 586 -20.76 -27.41 11.22
C MET A 586 -22.27 -27.14 11.38
N VAL A 587 -22.65 -26.08 12.10
CA VAL A 587 -24.06 -25.69 12.32
C VAL A 587 -24.76 -25.34 11.00
N ALA A 588 -24.08 -24.66 10.07
CA ALA A 588 -24.60 -24.37 8.74
C ALA A 588 -24.83 -25.63 7.90
N GLY A 589 -24.10 -26.71 8.19
CA GLY A 589 -24.13 -27.95 7.42
C GLY A 589 -23.20 -27.93 6.20
N CYS A 590 -22.07 -27.24 6.28
CA CYS A 590 -21.01 -27.32 5.27
C CYS A 590 -20.53 -28.77 5.14
N GLN A 591 -20.42 -29.30 3.92
CA GLN A 591 -20.11 -30.72 3.70
C GLN A 591 -18.63 -31.04 3.84
N LYS A 592 -17.75 -30.12 3.41
CA LYS A 592 -16.31 -30.23 3.53
C LYS A 592 -15.77 -29.05 4.33
N ILE A 593 -15.20 -29.35 5.49
CA ILE A 593 -14.55 -28.37 6.36
C ILE A 593 -13.04 -28.69 6.35
N VAL A 594 -12.24 -27.78 5.80
CA VAL A 594 -10.78 -27.89 5.75
C VAL A 594 -10.20 -26.87 6.70
N LEU A 595 -9.48 -27.31 7.73
CA LEU A 595 -8.71 -26.39 8.59
C LEU A 595 -7.32 -26.21 8.00
N ALA A 596 -6.72 -25.04 8.19
CA ALA A 596 -5.31 -24.82 7.95
C ALA A 596 -4.66 -24.23 9.20
N SER A 597 -3.58 -24.84 9.67
CA SER A 597 -2.81 -24.36 10.81
C SER A 597 -1.34 -24.69 10.63
N PRO A 598 -0.42 -23.75 10.90
CA PRO A 598 1.01 -24.02 10.80
C PRO A 598 1.42 -25.10 11.83
N PRO A 599 2.21 -26.11 11.43
CA PRO A 599 2.78 -27.08 12.36
C PRO A 599 3.91 -26.45 13.17
N ARG A 600 4.33 -27.14 14.23
CA ARG A 600 5.56 -26.85 14.95
C ARG A 600 6.77 -27.25 14.11
N ALA A 601 7.96 -26.80 14.53
CA ALA A 601 9.22 -27.09 13.84
C ALA A 601 9.58 -28.58 13.77
N ASP A 602 8.99 -29.43 14.61
CA ASP A 602 9.13 -30.90 14.55
C ASP A 602 8.11 -31.57 13.59
N GLY A 603 7.24 -30.79 12.95
CA GLY A 603 6.17 -31.24 12.08
C GLY A 603 4.87 -31.60 12.80
N SER A 604 4.83 -31.55 14.14
CA SER A 604 3.62 -31.85 14.91
C SER A 604 2.60 -30.70 14.87
N ILE A 605 1.32 -31.04 14.98
CA ILE A 605 0.24 -30.09 15.22
C ILE A 605 -0.26 -30.26 16.66
N THR A 606 -0.76 -29.19 17.27
CA THR A 606 -1.14 -29.22 18.68
C THR A 606 -2.42 -30.04 18.90
N PRO A 607 -2.51 -30.85 19.98
CA PRO A 607 -3.66 -31.74 20.18
C PRO A 607 -5.01 -31.02 20.30
N GLU A 608 -5.03 -29.78 20.79
CA GLU A 608 -6.23 -28.96 20.93
C GLU A 608 -6.86 -28.67 19.55
N ILE A 609 -6.04 -28.37 18.54
CA ILE A 609 -6.52 -28.11 17.17
C ILE A 609 -7.07 -29.39 16.56
N VAL A 610 -6.40 -30.54 16.77
CA VAL A 610 -6.87 -31.84 16.26
C VAL A 610 -8.18 -32.24 16.93
N TYR A 611 -8.29 -32.03 18.24
CA TYR A 611 -9.50 -32.31 19.01
C TYR A 611 -10.69 -31.45 18.54
N VAL A 612 -10.48 -30.15 18.32
CA VAL A 612 -11.51 -29.27 17.77
C VAL A 612 -11.88 -29.68 16.34
N ALA A 613 -10.89 -29.97 15.48
CA ALA A 613 -11.11 -30.44 14.11
C ALA A 613 -11.97 -31.71 14.08
N HIS A 614 -11.71 -32.66 14.98
CA HIS A 614 -12.53 -33.86 15.16
C HIS A 614 -13.96 -33.50 15.57
N LYS A 615 -14.13 -32.63 16.57
CA LYS A 615 -15.44 -32.26 17.13
C LYS A 615 -16.34 -31.54 16.13
N VAL A 616 -15.77 -30.71 15.25
CA VAL A 616 -16.52 -29.99 14.19
C VAL A 616 -16.72 -30.83 12.91
N GLY A 617 -16.17 -32.04 12.86
CA GLY A 617 -16.28 -32.92 11.70
C GLY A 617 -15.44 -32.47 10.50
N ALA A 618 -14.27 -31.89 10.74
CA ALA A 618 -13.35 -31.49 9.68
C ALA A 618 -12.90 -32.67 8.82
N GLU A 619 -12.84 -32.48 7.50
CA GLU A 619 -12.30 -33.46 6.55
C GLU A 619 -10.79 -33.62 6.72
N SER A 620 -10.10 -32.50 6.92
CA SER A 620 -8.64 -32.48 6.97
C SER A 620 -8.10 -31.22 7.62
N ILE A 621 -6.85 -31.30 8.07
CA ILE A 621 -6.03 -30.18 8.54
C ILE A 621 -4.85 -30.03 7.59
N VAL A 622 -4.76 -28.89 6.91
CA VAL A 622 -3.58 -28.45 6.15
C VAL A 622 -2.52 -28.00 7.15
N LEU A 623 -1.40 -28.70 7.15
CA LEU A 623 -0.25 -28.47 8.03
C LEU A 623 0.65 -27.39 7.43
N ALA A 624 0.11 -26.19 7.24
CA ALA A 624 0.83 -25.03 6.72
C ALA A 624 0.21 -23.72 7.22
N GLY A 625 1.04 -22.68 7.36
CA GLY A 625 0.61 -21.31 7.63
C GLY A 625 0.63 -20.40 6.39
N GLY A 626 0.55 -19.08 6.62
CA GLY A 626 0.81 -18.05 5.61
C GLY A 626 -0.06 -18.09 4.34
N ALA A 627 0.42 -17.38 3.32
CA ALA A 627 -0.23 -17.31 2.00
C ALA A 627 -0.24 -18.66 1.27
N GLN A 628 0.73 -19.54 1.55
CA GLN A 628 0.80 -20.87 0.95
C GLN A 628 -0.40 -21.76 1.36
N ALA A 629 -0.86 -21.68 2.61
CA ALA A 629 -2.04 -22.39 3.05
C ALA A 629 -3.33 -21.83 2.42
N VAL A 630 -3.42 -20.50 2.30
CA VAL A 630 -4.54 -19.84 1.61
C VAL A 630 -4.61 -20.28 0.15
N ALA A 631 -3.47 -20.27 -0.56
CA ALA A 631 -3.39 -20.73 -1.94
C ALA A 631 -3.80 -22.21 -2.08
N ALA A 632 -3.31 -23.08 -1.20
CA ALA A 632 -3.63 -24.51 -1.24
C ALA A 632 -5.13 -24.76 -1.07
N MET A 633 -5.81 -24.04 -0.18
CA MET A 633 -7.27 -24.14 -0.04
C MET A 633 -8.01 -23.52 -1.24
N ALA A 634 -7.52 -22.39 -1.77
CA ALA A 634 -8.19 -21.66 -2.86
C ALA A 634 -8.16 -22.42 -4.19
N TYR A 635 -7.02 -23.02 -4.54
CA TYR A 635 -6.82 -23.71 -5.82
C TYR A 635 -6.94 -25.23 -5.70
N GLY A 636 -6.82 -25.78 -4.48
CA GLY A 636 -6.62 -27.20 -4.27
C GLY A 636 -5.19 -27.65 -4.62
N THR A 637 -4.81 -28.82 -4.11
CA THR A 637 -3.57 -29.51 -4.48
C THR A 637 -3.86 -31.01 -4.66
N GLU A 638 -2.82 -31.83 -4.83
CA GLU A 638 -2.96 -33.28 -4.88
C GLU A 638 -3.62 -33.85 -3.60
N SER A 639 -3.36 -33.23 -2.44
CA SER A 639 -3.89 -33.67 -1.15
C SER A 639 -4.89 -32.73 -0.48
N VAL A 640 -4.87 -31.42 -0.81
CA VAL A 640 -5.75 -30.39 -0.22
C VAL A 640 -7.00 -30.19 -1.07
N THR A 641 -8.18 -30.31 -0.44
CA THR A 641 -9.48 -30.04 -1.09
C THR A 641 -9.60 -28.55 -1.45
N LYS A 642 -9.89 -28.23 -2.71
CA LYS A 642 -10.29 -26.88 -3.13
C LYS A 642 -11.60 -26.47 -2.46
N VAL A 643 -11.64 -25.27 -1.87
CA VAL A 643 -12.82 -24.74 -1.15
C VAL A 643 -13.52 -23.61 -1.93
N ASP A 644 -14.73 -23.25 -1.53
CA ASP A 644 -15.53 -22.18 -2.16
C ASP A 644 -15.55 -20.87 -1.36
N LYS A 645 -15.16 -20.95 -0.07
CA LYS A 645 -14.93 -19.79 0.78
C LYS A 645 -13.82 -20.04 1.78
N ILE A 646 -12.93 -19.06 1.98
CA ILE A 646 -11.88 -19.09 3.00
C ILE A 646 -12.21 -18.09 4.09
N LEU A 647 -12.21 -18.54 5.35
CA LEU A 647 -12.49 -17.72 6.53
C LEU A 647 -11.34 -17.81 7.52
N GLY A 648 -11.28 -16.82 8.41
CA GLY A 648 -10.36 -16.81 9.54
C GLY A 648 -9.40 -15.63 9.53
N PRO A 649 -8.95 -15.21 10.72
CA PRO A 649 -8.01 -14.11 10.88
C PRO A 649 -6.61 -14.56 10.47
N GLY A 650 -5.69 -13.62 10.33
CA GLY A 650 -4.30 -13.94 10.08
C GLY A 650 -3.45 -12.69 9.98
N ASN A 651 -2.14 -12.88 9.92
CA ASN A 651 -1.24 -11.77 9.71
C ASN A 651 -1.43 -11.15 8.31
N GLN A 652 -0.76 -10.04 8.06
CA GLN A 652 -0.85 -9.29 6.80
C GLN A 652 -0.63 -10.13 5.52
N PHE A 653 0.17 -11.21 5.57
CA PHE A 653 0.40 -12.09 4.41
C PHE A 653 -0.78 -13.02 4.14
N VAL A 654 -1.42 -13.52 5.20
CA VAL A 654 -2.65 -14.33 5.10
C VAL A 654 -3.78 -13.47 4.56
N THR A 655 -3.96 -12.26 5.10
CA THR A 655 -4.99 -11.31 4.65
C THR A 655 -4.77 -10.92 3.18
N ALA A 656 -3.55 -10.56 2.79
CA ALA A 656 -3.24 -10.27 1.40
C ALA A 656 -3.47 -11.49 0.48
N GLY A 657 -3.13 -12.69 0.95
CA GLY A 657 -3.41 -13.93 0.23
C GLY A 657 -4.91 -14.14 0.01
N LYS A 658 -5.72 -13.96 1.06
CA LYS A 658 -7.19 -14.05 1.03
C LYS A 658 -7.76 -13.04 0.03
N MET A 659 -7.36 -11.78 0.13
CA MET A 659 -7.81 -10.73 -0.79
C MET A 659 -7.41 -11.02 -2.24
N TYR A 660 -6.20 -11.52 -2.48
CA TYR A 660 -5.74 -11.89 -3.81
C TYR A 660 -6.60 -13.00 -4.42
N VAL A 661 -6.74 -14.14 -3.72
CA VAL A 661 -7.49 -15.28 -4.25
C VAL A 661 -8.98 -14.98 -4.42
N SER A 662 -9.54 -14.08 -3.60
CA SER A 662 -10.94 -13.64 -3.73
C SER A 662 -11.24 -12.86 -5.00
N ASN A 663 -10.22 -12.22 -5.59
CA ASN A 663 -10.33 -11.49 -6.84
C ASN A 663 -9.95 -12.35 -8.07
N ASP A 664 -9.43 -13.56 -7.86
CA ASP A 664 -9.09 -14.47 -8.94
C ASP A 664 -10.30 -15.32 -9.34
N THR A 665 -10.93 -14.96 -10.45
CA THR A 665 -12.08 -15.69 -11.00
C THR A 665 -11.79 -17.15 -11.33
N ASN A 666 -10.52 -17.52 -11.58
CA ASN A 666 -10.12 -18.90 -11.82
C ASN A 666 -10.07 -19.73 -10.52
N ALA A 667 -9.77 -19.09 -9.38
CA ALA A 667 -9.94 -19.73 -8.07
C ALA A 667 -11.43 -19.93 -7.75
N GLY A 668 -12.25 -18.94 -8.10
CA GLY A 668 -13.69 -18.97 -7.84
C GLY A 668 -13.97 -19.19 -6.35
N VAL A 669 -13.20 -18.52 -5.49
CA VAL A 669 -13.27 -18.61 -4.03
C VAL A 669 -13.64 -17.25 -3.47
N SER A 670 -14.51 -17.22 -2.47
CA SER A 670 -14.80 -15.99 -1.72
C SER A 670 -14.04 -15.97 -0.39
N ILE A 671 -14.05 -14.84 0.30
CA ILE A 671 -13.55 -14.73 1.67
C ILE A 671 -14.64 -14.19 2.60
N ASP A 672 -14.45 -14.33 3.91
CA ASP A 672 -15.26 -13.65 4.92
C ASP A 672 -15.05 -12.13 4.91
N MET A 673 -13.85 -11.68 5.23
CA MET A 673 -13.50 -10.27 5.38
C MET A 673 -11.97 -10.07 5.37
N PRO A 674 -11.48 -8.85 5.09
CA PRO A 674 -10.14 -8.44 5.46
C PRO A 674 -10.00 -8.41 6.99
N ALA A 675 -8.89 -8.95 7.50
CA ALA A 675 -8.53 -8.87 8.92
C ALA A 675 -7.12 -8.29 9.05
N GLY A 676 -6.89 -7.53 10.12
CA GLY A 676 -5.63 -6.87 10.44
C GLY A 676 -5.19 -7.19 11.87
N PRO A 677 -4.22 -6.43 12.42
CA PRO A 677 -3.88 -6.40 13.84
C PRO A 677 -5.13 -6.10 14.66
N SER A 678 -5.18 -6.72 15.83
CA SER A 678 -6.32 -6.66 16.71
C SER A 678 -6.48 -5.28 17.35
N GLU A 679 -7.73 -4.87 17.61
CA GLU A 679 -8.09 -3.56 18.13
C GLU A 679 -9.12 -3.67 19.25
N VAL A 680 -9.02 -2.81 20.27
CA VAL A 680 -10.08 -2.64 21.29
C VAL A 680 -10.28 -1.17 21.62
N LEU A 681 -11.54 -0.76 21.75
CA LEU A 681 -11.93 0.55 22.24
C LEU A 681 -12.79 0.39 23.50
N VAL A 682 -12.31 0.93 24.61
CA VAL A 682 -13.04 0.96 25.89
C VAL A 682 -13.64 2.34 26.10
N ILE A 683 -14.94 2.43 26.35
CA ILE A 683 -15.59 3.66 26.80
C ILE A 683 -15.84 3.52 28.30
N ALA A 684 -15.28 4.44 29.09
CA ALA A 684 -15.35 4.40 30.55
C ALA A 684 -15.87 5.72 31.12
N ASP A 685 -16.74 5.63 32.12
CA ASP A 685 -17.18 6.77 32.94
C ASP A 685 -16.62 6.67 34.37
N LYS A 686 -17.04 7.59 35.25
CA LYS A 686 -16.59 7.66 36.64
C LYS A 686 -16.88 6.42 37.49
N ASP A 687 -17.82 5.59 37.08
CA ASP A 687 -18.25 4.39 37.79
C ASP A 687 -17.47 3.15 37.33
N ALA A 688 -16.65 3.28 36.28
CA ALA A 688 -15.74 2.25 35.82
C ALA A 688 -14.64 1.95 36.86
N ASN A 689 -14.31 0.68 37.01
CA ASN A 689 -13.17 0.26 37.82
C ASN A 689 -11.86 0.46 37.02
N PRO A 690 -10.90 1.29 37.50
CA PRO A 690 -9.66 1.55 36.78
C PRO A 690 -8.86 0.29 36.44
N ALA A 691 -8.84 -0.70 37.34
CA ALA A 691 -8.12 -1.95 37.14
C ALA A 691 -8.72 -2.78 36.01
N PHE A 692 -10.05 -2.74 35.83
CA PHE A 692 -10.75 -3.47 34.76
C PHE A 692 -10.54 -2.80 33.41
N VAL A 693 -10.64 -1.47 33.34
CA VAL A 693 -10.35 -0.70 32.13
C VAL A 693 -8.91 -0.95 31.67
N ALA A 694 -7.95 -0.94 32.59
CA ALA A 694 -6.55 -1.24 32.30
C ALA A 694 -6.36 -2.68 31.83
N SER A 695 -6.95 -3.67 32.51
CA SER A 695 -6.83 -5.07 32.09
C SER A 695 -7.44 -5.35 30.72
N ASP A 696 -8.57 -4.71 30.41
CA ASP A 696 -9.24 -4.82 29.12
C ASP A 696 -8.35 -4.26 27.99
N LEU A 697 -7.81 -3.06 28.17
CA LEU A 697 -6.80 -2.45 27.27
C LEU A 697 -5.60 -3.39 27.06
N LEU A 698 -5.06 -3.96 28.15
CA LEU A 698 -3.87 -4.80 28.07
C LEU A 698 -4.12 -6.16 27.43
N SER A 699 -5.33 -6.71 27.59
CA SER A 699 -5.72 -8.00 27.01
C SER A 699 -5.57 -8.01 25.49
N GLN A 700 -5.89 -6.90 24.82
CA GLN A 700 -5.67 -6.77 23.38
C GLN A 700 -4.24 -6.34 23.05
N ALA A 701 -3.64 -5.44 23.84
CA ALA A 701 -2.29 -4.93 23.58
C ALA A 701 -1.22 -6.04 23.55
N GLU A 702 -1.44 -7.16 24.26
CA GLU A 702 -0.48 -8.28 24.25
C GLU A 702 -0.50 -9.12 22.97
N HIS A 703 -1.52 -8.98 22.10
CA HIS A 703 -1.63 -9.79 20.87
C HIS A 703 -0.44 -9.57 19.94
N GLY A 704 -0.06 -8.31 19.72
CA GLY A 704 1.03 -7.93 18.81
C GLY A 704 1.42 -6.46 18.93
N VAL A 705 2.64 -6.12 18.51
CA VAL A 705 3.20 -4.76 18.56
C VAL A 705 2.44 -3.76 17.69
N ASP A 706 1.63 -4.25 16.76
CA ASP A 706 0.79 -3.55 15.81
C ASP A 706 -0.67 -3.44 16.26
N SER A 707 -1.03 -3.99 17.43
CA SER A 707 -2.37 -3.83 18.03
C SER A 707 -2.56 -2.41 18.53
N GLN A 708 -3.76 -1.84 18.37
CA GLN A 708 -4.07 -0.50 18.87
C GLN A 708 -5.19 -0.58 19.91
N VAL A 709 -4.99 0.09 21.05
CA VAL A 709 -6.00 0.16 22.10
C VAL A 709 -6.38 1.61 22.37
N ILE A 710 -7.66 1.85 22.61
CA ILE A 710 -8.21 3.20 22.78
C ILE A 710 -9.06 3.24 24.03
N LEU A 711 -8.86 4.25 24.85
CA LEU A 711 -9.76 4.59 25.95
C LEU A 711 -10.51 5.88 25.60
N ILE A 712 -11.84 5.85 25.61
CA ILE A 712 -12.66 7.07 25.63
C ILE A 712 -13.15 7.29 27.06
N ALA A 713 -12.59 8.29 27.74
CA ALA A 713 -12.90 8.65 29.11
C ALA A 713 -13.98 9.75 29.16
N ILE A 714 -15.14 9.44 29.71
CA ILE A 714 -16.28 10.36 29.83
C ILE A 714 -16.20 11.08 31.18
N ASP A 715 -15.93 12.39 31.12
CA ASP A 715 -15.93 13.31 32.27
C ASP A 715 -15.13 12.82 33.49
N LEU A 716 -14.03 12.11 33.25
CA LEU A 716 -13.09 11.70 34.29
C LEU A 716 -12.17 12.85 34.69
N ASP A 717 -11.95 12.98 35.99
CA ASP A 717 -10.96 13.93 36.53
C ASP A 717 -9.52 13.38 36.46
N GLU A 718 -8.55 14.24 36.77
CA GLU A 718 -7.13 13.88 36.71
C GLU A 718 -6.77 12.71 37.62
N LYS A 719 -7.42 12.59 38.78
CA LYS A 719 -7.15 11.51 39.73
C LYS A 719 -7.68 10.18 39.20
N GLN A 720 -8.86 10.18 38.58
CA GLN A 720 -9.46 9.00 37.97
C GLN A 720 -8.67 8.53 36.74
N LEU A 721 -8.25 9.46 35.89
CA LEU A 721 -7.38 9.16 34.74
C LEU A 721 -6.03 8.60 35.19
N GLN A 722 -5.42 9.21 36.22
CA GLN A 722 -4.16 8.73 36.77
C GLN A 722 -4.29 7.32 37.35
N ALA A 723 -5.40 7.00 38.02
CA ALA A 723 -5.63 5.66 38.56
C ALA A 723 -5.68 4.59 37.45
N ILE A 724 -6.27 4.90 36.28
CA ILE A 724 -6.29 3.97 35.13
C ILE A 724 -4.87 3.79 34.58
N GLU A 725 -4.09 4.86 34.49
CA GLU A 725 -2.71 4.79 34.00
C GLU A 725 -1.75 4.10 34.98
N ASP A 726 -1.99 4.19 36.29
CA ASP A 726 -1.26 3.46 37.32
C ASP A 726 -1.50 1.95 37.15
N GLU A 727 -2.76 1.54 37.06
CA GLU A 727 -3.13 0.14 36.81
C GLU A 727 -2.59 -0.38 35.48
N LEU A 728 -2.69 0.41 34.40
CA LEU A 728 -2.14 0.03 33.10
C LEU A 728 -0.64 -0.23 33.17
N HIS A 729 0.11 0.62 33.88
CA HIS A 729 1.55 0.44 34.04
C HIS A 729 1.86 -0.79 34.88
N ASP A 730 1.27 -0.89 36.08
CA ASP A 730 1.59 -1.92 37.06
C ASP A 730 1.24 -3.31 36.53
N GLN A 731 0.07 -3.45 35.89
CA GLN A 731 -0.34 -4.69 35.27
C GLN A 731 0.51 -5.04 34.04
N ALA A 732 0.83 -4.07 33.18
CA ALA A 732 1.69 -4.32 32.01
C ALA A 732 3.08 -4.84 32.42
N MET A 733 3.66 -4.28 33.48
CA MET A 733 4.96 -4.70 34.01
C MET A 733 4.94 -6.13 34.59
N ALA A 734 3.77 -6.63 34.99
CA ALA A 734 3.59 -8.00 35.47
C ALA A 734 3.40 -9.02 34.32
N LEU A 735 3.19 -8.57 33.08
CA LEU A 735 2.94 -9.45 31.95
C LEU A 735 4.24 -10.04 31.37
N PRO A 736 4.29 -11.35 31.06
CA PRO A 736 5.44 -11.97 30.39
C PRO A 736 5.78 -11.35 29.02
N ARG A 737 4.81 -10.70 28.38
CA ARG A 737 4.91 -10.10 27.04
C ARG A 737 5.00 -8.56 27.08
N VAL A 738 5.51 -7.99 28.18
CA VAL A 738 5.58 -6.53 28.39
C VAL A 738 6.19 -5.74 27.23
N ASP A 739 7.20 -6.28 26.53
CA ASP A 739 7.81 -5.56 25.40
C ASP A 739 6.88 -5.46 24.18
N ILE A 740 5.98 -6.43 23.98
CA ILE A 740 4.97 -6.37 22.94
C ILE A 740 3.92 -5.32 23.31
N VAL A 741 3.49 -5.33 24.58
CA VAL A 741 2.56 -4.34 25.13
C VAL A 741 3.13 -2.93 24.99
N ARG A 742 4.41 -2.70 25.31
CA ARG A 742 5.07 -1.40 25.10
C ARG A 742 4.98 -0.93 23.65
N GLY A 743 5.20 -1.86 22.71
CA GLY A 743 5.04 -1.59 21.28
C GLY A 743 3.64 -1.11 20.92
N ALA A 744 2.60 -1.86 21.33
CA ALA A 744 1.20 -1.52 21.11
C ALA A 744 0.77 -0.19 21.77
N ILE A 745 1.17 0.01 23.02
CA ILE A 745 0.81 1.21 23.80
C ILE A 745 1.40 2.49 23.19
N SER A 746 2.57 2.41 22.54
CA SER A 746 3.24 3.58 21.94
C SER A 746 2.42 4.32 20.87
N HIS A 747 1.43 3.65 20.25
CA HIS A 747 0.51 4.22 19.26
C HIS A 747 -0.97 4.08 19.69
N SER A 748 -1.20 3.87 20.98
CA SER A 748 -2.50 3.82 21.64
C SER A 748 -2.83 5.16 22.31
N VAL A 749 -4.12 5.47 22.50
CA VAL A 749 -4.55 6.81 22.94
C VAL A 749 -5.74 6.80 23.90
N THR A 750 -5.69 7.71 24.87
CA THR A 750 -6.83 8.07 25.73
C THR A 750 -7.47 9.37 25.22
N ILE A 751 -8.73 9.31 24.83
CA ILE A 751 -9.55 10.45 24.40
C ILE A 751 -10.50 10.84 25.54
N GLN A 752 -10.39 12.05 26.05
CA GLN A 752 -11.28 12.60 27.07
C GLN A 752 -12.42 13.36 26.39
N VAL A 753 -13.65 13.04 26.76
CA VAL A 753 -14.88 13.68 26.27
C VAL A 753 -15.79 14.07 27.42
N LYS A 754 -16.76 14.94 27.16
CA LYS A 754 -17.68 15.46 28.19
C LYS A 754 -18.91 14.59 28.42
N ASN A 755 -19.34 13.83 27.41
CA ASN A 755 -20.58 13.07 27.47
C ASN A 755 -20.55 11.86 26.54
N ILE A 756 -21.56 11.00 26.71
CA ILE A 756 -21.70 9.76 25.97
C ILE A 756 -21.96 9.95 24.47
N ASP A 757 -22.64 11.02 24.07
CA ASP A 757 -22.96 11.26 22.66
C ASP A 757 -21.68 11.50 21.84
N GLU A 758 -20.76 12.30 22.39
CA GLU A 758 -19.46 12.54 21.79
C GLU A 758 -18.59 11.28 21.81
N ALA A 759 -18.64 10.50 22.89
CA ALA A 759 -17.94 9.20 22.96
C ALA A 759 -18.41 8.25 21.86
N MET A 760 -19.73 8.11 21.69
CA MET A 760 -20.32 7.24 20.68
C MET A 760 -20.08 7.75 19.26
N ARG A 761 -20.10 9.07 19.04
CA ARG A 761 -19.74 9.66 17.73
C ARG A 761 -18.32 9.27 17.33
N ILE A 762 -17.36 9.39 18.24
CA ILE A 762 -15.95 9.04 17.99
C ILE A 762 -15.77 7.53 17.81
N SER A 763 -16.38 6.71 18.68
CA SER A 763 -16.34 5.25 18.58
C SER A 763 -16.91 4.76 17.24
N ASN A 764 -18.08 5.26 16.83
CA ASN A 764 -18.71 4.91 15.56
C ASN A 764 -17.89 5.37 14.35
N GLU A 765 -17.20 6.50 14.43
CA GLU A 765 -16.32 6.96 13.35
C GLU A 765 -15.04 6.13 13.26
N TYR A 766 -14.48 5.72 14.40
CA TYR A 766 -13.33 4.82 14.45
C TYR A 766 -13.67 3.41 13.96
N ALA A 767 -14.87 2.93 14.28
CA ALA A 767 -15.40 1.60 13.96
C ALA A 767 -14.48 0.47 14.45
N PRO A 768 -14.39 0.26 15.77
CA PRO A 768 -13.46 -0.71 16.37
C PRO A 768 -13.84 -2.15 16.05
N GLU A 769 -12.85 -3.04 16.10
CA GLU A 769 -13.07 -4.49 16.12
C GLU A 769 -13.88 -4.89 17.36
N HIS A 770 -13.39 -4.50 18.54
CA HIS A 770 -14.03 -4.74 19.83
C HIS A 770 -14.38 -3.42 20.53
N LEU A 771 -15.62 -3.29 21.01
CA LEU A 771 -16.09 -2.16 21.81
C LEU A 771 -16.48 -2.64 23.21
N ILE A 772 -15.88 -2.07 24.26
CA ILE A 772 -16.24 -2.36 25.65
C ILE A 772 -16.88 -1.13 26.28
N LEU A 773 -18.06 -1.31 26.88
CA LEU A 773 -18.82 -0.27 27.56
C LEU A 773 -18.71 -0.45 29.08
N GLN A 774 -17.68 0.17 29.68
CA GLN A 774 -17.45 0.23 31.12
C GLN A 774 -18.20 1.43 31.71
N LEU A 775 -19.54 1.37 31.70
CA LEU A 775 -20.45 2.47 32.06
C LEU A 775 -21.47 2.03 33.11
N ALA A 776 -21.99 2.98 33.89
CA ALA A 776 -23.03 2.70 34.88
C ALA A 776 -24.33 2.11 34.28
N ASP A 777 -24.75 2.61 33.11
CA ASP A 777 -25.94 2.14 32.36
C ASP A 777 -25.54 1.71 30.93
N ALA A 778 -24.63 0.74 30.85
CA ALA A 778 -24.04 0.30 29.58
C ALA A 778 -25.07 -0.31 28.61
N GLU A 779 -26.13 -0.96 29.10
CA GLU A 779 -27.14 -1.61 28.26
C GLU A 779 -27.94 -0.60 27.44
N ALA A 780 -28.33 0.53 28.03
CA ALA A 780 -29.04 1.60 27.33
C ALA A 780 -28.20 2.26 26.21
N VAL A 781 -26.87 2.13 26.25
CA VAL A 781 -25.96 2.72 25.25
C VAL A 781 -25.85 1.87 23.99
N VAL A 782 -26.21 0.58 24.04
CA VAL A 782 -26.09 -0.34 22.89
C VAL A 782 -26.83 0.17 21.66
N GLU A 783 -27.99 0.81 21.82
CA GLU A 783 -28.75 1.40 20.70
C GLU A 783 -28.01 2.52 19.95
N LYS A 784 -26.98 3.11 20.56
CA LYS A 784 -26.13 4.15 19.94
C LYS A 784 -24.95 3.57 19.17
N VAL A 785 -24.70 2.27 19.26
CA VAL A 785 -23.63 1.60 18.51
C VAL A 785 -24.05 1.44 17.05
N MET A 786 -23.36 2.15 16.17
CA MET A 786 -23.57 2.07 14.72
C MET A 786 -22.51 1.18 14.06
N ASN A 787 -21.26 1.27 14.49
CA ASN A 787 -20.14 0.52 13.91
C ASN A 787 -19.25 -0.09 15.01
N ALA A 788 -19.29 -1.41 15.17
CA ALA A 788 -18.35 -2.19 15.98
C ALA A 788 -18.41 -3.65 15.51
N GLY A 789 -17.31 -4.40 15.59
CA GLY A 789 -17.31 -5.83 15.27
C GLY A 789 -18.08 -6.66 16.31
N SER A 790 -17.73 -6.47 17.59
CA SER A 790 -18.43 -7.05 18.75
C SER A 790 -18.47 -6.04 19.90
N VAL A 791 -19.51 -6.13 20.73
CA VAL A 791 -19.77 -5.20 21.84
C VAL A 791 -19.85 -5.96 23.16
N PHE A 792 -19.12 -5.48 24.15
CA PHE A 792 -19.10 -6.01 25.50
C PHE A 792 -19.71 -5.00 26.47
N VAL A 793 -20.74 -5.43 27.20
CA VAL A 793 -21.64 -4.53 27.91
C VAL A 793 -21.47 -4.69 29.42
N GLY A 794 -21.03 -3.63 30.09
CA GLY A 794 -20.91 -3.56 31.54
C GLY A 794 -19.64 -4.18 32.13
N GLN A 795 -19.43 -3.94 33.42
CA GLN A 795 -18.16 -4.20 34.12
C GLN A 795 -17.71 -5.66 34.23
N TRP A 796 -18.61 -6.62 34.01
CA TRP A 796 -18.32 -8.05 34.16
C TRP A 796 -18.08 -8.77 32.84
N THR A 797 -17.98 -8.01 31.75
CA THR A 797 -17.94 -8.53 30.40
C THR A 797 -16.62 -8.14 29.73
N PRO A 798 -15.47 -8.68 30.16
CA PRO A 798 -14.19 -8.41 29.48
C PRO A 798 -14.19 -9.02 28.07
N GLU A 799 -13.39 -8.48 27.15
CA GLU A 799 -13.26 -9.03 25.79
C GLU A 799 -12.93 -10.53 25.78
N SER A 800 -12.11 -10.96 26.75
CA SER A 800 -11.69 -12.36 26.90
C SER A 800 -12.87 -13.34 26.98
N VAL A 801 -14.02 -12.99 27.56
CA VAL A 801 -15.15 -13.94 27.54
C VAL A 801 -15.69 -14.14 26.13
N GLY A 802 -15.66 -13.11 25.28
CA GLY A 802 -16.02 -13.20 23.85
C GLY A 802 -15.03 -14.00 23.05
N ASP A 803 -13.74 -13.79 23.27
CA ASP A 803 -12.67 -14.49 22.56
C ASP A 803 -12.70 -16.01 22.72
N TYR A 804 -13.22 -16.47 23.86
CA TYR A 804 -13.11 -17.88 24.24
C TYR A 804 -14.44 -18.61 24.36
N SER A 805 -15.47 -18.06 25.01
CA SER A 805 -16.54 -18.92 25.56
C SER A 805 -17.95 -18.35 25.64
N ALA A 806 -18.18 -17.04 25.56
CA ALA A 806 -19.52 -16.46 25.68
C ALA A 806 -20.46 -16.90 24.54
N GLY A 807 -19.89 -17.27 23.39
CA GLY A 807 -20.60 -17.80 22.22
C GLY A 807 -20.62 -16.86 21.02
N VAL A 808 -20.38 -15.57 21.24
CA VAL A 808 -20.11 -14.60 20.17
C VAL A 808 -18.81 -14.96 19.43
N ASN A 809 -18.63 -14.46 18.22
CA ASN A 809 -17.51 -14.82 17.36
C ASN A 809 -16.41 -13.75 17.42
N HIS A 810 -15.15 -14.19 17.58
CA HIS A 810 -13.99 -13.27 17.64
C HIS A 810 -13.28 -13.07 16.29
N SER A 811 -13.73 -13.71 15.21
CA SER A 811 -13.20 -13.43 13.88
C SER A 811 -13.94 -12.21 13.34
N LEU A 812 -13.39 -11.04 13.64
CA LEU A 812 -14.04 -9.75 13.46
C LEU A 812 -13.29 -8.85 12.44
N PRO A 813 -14.00 -7.86 11.86
CA PRO A 813 -13.38 -6.91 10.95
C PRO A 813 -12.60 -5.84 11.72
N THR A 814 -11.32 -5.68 11.40
CA THR A 814 -10.46 -4.60 11.93
C THR A 814 -10.35 -3.46 10.91
N TYR A 815 -9.47 -2.46 11.11
CA TYR A 815 -9.17 -1.44 10.10
C TYR A 815 -10.35 -0.55 9.68
N GLY A 816 -11.35 -0.45 10.55
CA GLY A 816 -12.59 0.25 10.26
C GLY A 816 -13.50 -0.51 9.30
N TYR A 817 -13.16 -1.75 8.92
CA TYR A 817 -14.03 -2.61 8.12
C TYR A 817 -15.35 -2.93 8.83
N ALA A 818 -15.44 -2.74 10.15
CA ALA A 818 -16.70 -2.81 10.90
C ALA A 818 -17.78 -1.83 10.39
N LYS A 819 -17.43 -0.81 9.58
CA LYS A 819 -18.42 0.05 8.88
C LYS A 819 -19.20 -0.68 7.78
N GLN A 820 -18.70 -1.82 7.27
CA GLN A 820 -19.35 -2.53 6.15
C GLN A 820 -19.26 -4.06 6.20
N TYR A 821 -18.51 -4.64 7.15
CA TYR A 821 -18.43 -6.07 7.40
C TYR A 821 -18.99 -6.39 8.78
N SER A 822 -19.58 -7.56 8.91
CA SER A 822 -19.90 -8.16 10.20
C SER A 822 -18.82 -9.17 10.59
N GLY A 823 -18.71 -9.46 11.89
CA GLY A 823 -18.01 -10.64 12.38
C GLY A 823 -18.51 -11.93 11.75
N VAL A 824 -17.67 -12.97 11.76
CA VAL A 824 -18.06 -14.31 11.30
C VAL A 824 -19.31 -14.75 12.08
N ASN A 825 -20.32 -15.23 11.36
CA ASN A 825 -21.59 -15.68 11.90
C ASN A 825 -22.16 -16.81 11.02
N LEU A 826 -23.35 -17.33 11.34
CA LEU A 826 -23.97 -18.40 10.55
C LEU A 826 -24.20 -17.98 9.08
N GLY A 827 -24.56 -16.72 8.86
CA GLY A 827 -24.70 -16.08 7.56
C GLY A 827 -23.43 -16.14 6.70
N SER A 828 -22.25 -16.14 7.33
CA SER A 828 -20.95 -16.25 6.63
C SER A 828 -20.79 -17.58 5.87
N PHE A 829 -21.53 -18.62 6.26
CA PHE A 829 -21.43 -19.99 5.75
C PHE A 829 -22.61 -20.42 4.87
N VAL A 830 -23.56 -19.52 4.59
CA VAL A 830 -24.74 -19.83 3.77
C VAL A 830 -24.90 -18.86 2.60
N LYS A 831 -25.63 -19.31 1.58
CA LYS A 831 -26.12 -18.50 0.46
C LYS A 831 -27.62 -18.37 0.59
N HIS A 832 -28.15 -17.18 0.30
CA HIS A 832 -29.58 -16.94 0.23
C HIS A 832 -30.04 -16.99 -1.23
N ILE A 833 -30.82 -18.01 -1.58
CA ILE A 833 -31.30 -18.23 -2.95
C ILE A 833 -32.74 -17.74 -3.03
N THR A 834 -33.04 -16.92 -4.04
CA THR A 834 -34.40 -16.47 -4.33
C THR A 834 -35.06 -17.36 -5.38
N SER A 835 -36.38 -17.51 -5.28
CA SER A 835 -37.20 -18.15 -6.32
C SER A 835 -38.51 -17.41 -6.48
N ALA A 836 -39.05 -17.42 -7.69
CA ALA A 836 -40.37 -16.90 -8.00
C ALA A 836 -41.22 -17.99 -8.65
N ASN A 837 -42.48 -18.08 -8.23
CA ASN A 837 -43.48 -18.96 -8.83
C ASN A 837 -44.71 -18.12 -9.21
N LEU A 838 -45.10 -18.23 -10.47
CA LEU A 838 -46.24 -17.50 -11.01
C LEU A 838 -47.33 -18.48 -11.44
N THR A 839 -48.57 -18.20 -11.05
CA THR A 839 -49.73 -18.83 -11.67
C THR A 839 -50.00 -18.20 -13.05
N ALA A 840 -50.88 -18.81 -13.84
CA ALA A 840 -51.32 -18.23 -15.11
C ALA A 840 -51.96 -16.84 -14.93
N GLU A 841 -52.68 -16.63 -13.82
CA GLU A 841 -53.25 -15.34 -13.45
C GLU A 841 -52.16 -14.34 -13.07
N GLY A 842 -51.19 -14.73 -12.25
CA GLY A 842 -50.04 -13.88 -11.91
C GLY A 842 -49.26 -13.42 -13.15
N LEU A 843 -49.07 -14.30 -14.13
CA LEU A 843 -48.42 -13.94 -15.40
C LEU A 843 -49.27 -12.94 -16.21
N LYS A 844 -50.60 -13.08 -16.24
CA LYS A 844 -51.49 -12.10 -16.87
C LYS A 844 -51.39 -10.73 -16.18
N ASN A 845 -51.28 -10.73 -14.86
CA ASN A 845 -51.21 -9.51 -14.05
C ASN A 845 -49.90 -8.75 -14.29
N VAL A 846 -48.74 -9.43 -14.26
CA VAL A 846 -47.43 -8.78 -14.37
C VAL A 846 -46.92 -8.64 -15.81
N GLY A 847 -47.41 -9.47 -16.73
CA GLY A 847 -46.80 -9.67 -18.05
C GLY A 847 -46.71 -8.41 -18.90
N GLY A 848 -47.74 -7.56 -18.90
CA GLY A 848 -47.73 -6.30 -19.66
C GLY A 848 -46.65 -5.32 -19.18
N ALA A 849 -46.37 -5.27 -17.87
CA ALA A 849 -45.30 -4.44 -17.32
C ALA A 849 -43.93 -4.96 -17.78
N VAL A 850 -43.70 -6.28 -17.72
CA VAL A 850 -42.44 -6.89 -18.17
C VAL A 850 -42.20 -6.68 -19.66
N GLU A 851 -43.22 -6.87 -20.51
CA GLU A 851 -43.09 -6.63 -21.95
C GLU A 851 -42.74 -5.18 -22.27
N GLN A 852 -43.34 -4.22 -21.56
CA GLN A 852 -43.08 -2.80 -21.78
C GLN A 852 -41.68 -2.40 -21.31
N LEU A 853 -41.24 -2.87 -20.15
CA LEU A 853 -39.87 -2.60 -19.66
C LEU A 853 -38.82 -3.24 -20.57
N ALA A 854 -39.00 -4.51 -20.94
CA ALA A 854 -38.09 -5.18 -21.87
C ALA A 854 -38.06 -4.52 -23.26
N LYS A 855 -39.16 -3.89 -23.70
CA LYS A 855 -39.18 -3.07 -24.92
C LYS A 855 -38.37 -1.77 -24.76
N VAL A 856 -38.50 -1.08 -23.63
CA VAL A 856 -37.73 0.15 -23.34
C VAL A 856 -36.23 -0.12 -23.26
N GLU A 857 -35.84 -1.28 -22.73
CA GLU A 857 -34.45 -1.76 -22.66
C GLU A 857 -33.97 -2.40 -23.98
N GLU A 858 -34.83 -2.48 -25.00
CA GLU A 858 -34.55 -3.11 -26.29
C GLU A 858 -34.15 -4.60 -26.22
N LEU A 859 -34.62 -5.31 -25.19
CA LEU A 859 -34.37 -6.74 -24.95
C LEU A 859 -35.50 -7.62 -25.48
N GLU A 860 -35.65 -7.71 -26.81
CA GLU A 860 -36.79 -8.38 -27.45
C GLU A 860 -36.95 -9.87 -27.07
N ALA A 861 -35.86 -10.59 -26.81
CA ALA A 861 -35.94 -11.99 -26.36
C ALA A 861 -36.64 -12.13 -24.98
N HIS A 862 -36.37 -11.20 -24.05
CA HIS A 862 -37.01 -11.18 -22.73
C HIS A 862 -38.51 -10.92 -22.86
N LYS A 863 -38.88 -9.93 -23.67
CA LYS A 863 -40.28 -9.62 -23.99
C LYS A 863 -40.99 -10.83 -24.60
N ARG A 864 -40.41 -11.44 -25.64
CA ARG A 864 -41.01 -12.60 -26.33
C ARG A 864 -41.24 -13.80 -25.41
N ALA A 865 -40.38 -14.01 -24.41
CA ALA A 865 -40.56 -15.08 -23.43
C ALA A 865 -41.89 -14.93 -22.66
N VAL A 866 -42.33 -13.69 -22.40
CA VAL A 866 -43.64 -13.38 -21.80
C VAL A 866 -44.74 -13.46 -22.85
N SER A 867 -44.57 -12.82 -24.01
CA SER A 867 -45.60 -12.75 -25.05
C SER A 867 -46.11 -14.11 -25.51
N ILE A 868 -45.21 -15.07 -25.70
CA ILE A 868 -45.57 -16.42 -26.16
C ILE A 868 -46.45 -17.13 -25.12
N ARG A 869 -46.13 -16.99 -23.83
CA ARG A 869 -46.92 -17.58 -22.73
C ARG A 869 -48.27 -16.91 -22.58
N LEU A 870 -48.34 -15.58 -22.68
CA LEU A 870 -49.61 -14.86 -22.68
C LEU A 870 -50.49 -15.25 -23.89
N ALA A 871 -49.88 -15.41 -25.07
CA ALA A 871 -50.59 -15.86 -26.26
C ALA A 871 -51.12 -17.30 -26.12
N SER A 872 -50.37 -18.21 -25.47
CA SER A 872 -50.86 -19.57 -25.20
C SER A 872 -52.03 -19.63 -24.22
N LEU A 873 -52.17 -18.66 -23.32
CA LEU A 873 -53.30 -18.56 -22.38
C LEU A 873 -54.58 -17.96 -23.00
N ARG A 874 -54.51 -17.50 -24.26
CA ARG A 874 -55.65 -16.97 -25.02
C ARG A 874 -56.25 -17.99 -26.01
N LYS A 875 -55.57 -19.12 -26.21
CA LYS A 875 -56.10 -20.30 -26.90
C LYS A 875 -56.84 -21.16 -25.90
#